data_AF-A0A2M6WZ22-F1
#
_entry.id   AF-A0A2M6WZ22-F1
#
_cell.length_a   1.000
_cell.length_b   1.000
_cell.length_c   1.000
_cell.angle_alpha   90.00
_cell.angle_beta   90.00
_cell.angle_gamma   90.00
#
_symmetry.space_group_name_H-M   'P 1'
#
loop_
_entity.id
_entity.type
_entity.pdbx_description
1 polymer ?
#
loop_
_entity_poly.entity_id
_entity_poly.type
_entity_poly.pdbx_seq_one_letter_code
_entity_poly.pdbx_strand_id
1 'polypeptide(L)'
;MREATVFRFTGTAYDAAARALSFSYVTEFTAFPPLHFTERIILPPGVVAANVPDDLWRRLVAGLHLLLGVSYWKLYCPPHVYLPYQLSEIEARFWTTVYRKGLGEFFYRNQLDLSSCPVFPTTASQPVPVWLPDKPSEAALIGIGGGKDSFVAAELMREESVAVTAFIVETQRQSPLLKEAVAALNMPVLAVRRELDPQLLEDLPGLHRGHVPVSAIYAWLGYLIAVTFGKKYVAVGNEQSSNEGNIEYQGEVINHQWSKSSEFETFFQDYARQVLTPDVHYFSLLRPFSELRIARMFARYTQYFPVFSSCNRNFTAAGDRPIDQLGGHGRWCCACPKCVFTFLLLAAQLPQPQLLAVFGSNLLDDARLTDIYRDILGFGKLKPFDCVGTFAEARAALYLARKNFADSLAVRKFLPLITDGAELAAAAERCVRAETVPQRFRFAGMETTLLVGYGIEGKATEQFLLKRCPQLIVAHTDQTDGPDYLDRQTKADISVRSPSIEPQAMRGQYTTGSNMFFARFHGVITGITGSKGKSTTASLLQAMLQAEGRSAVLIGNIGTPMLKALDQGTPETIAVVELSSYQLADCDFSPHIAVVTSLFPDHLDYHGSVEAYYAAKKRIITRQRPSDFFVYDPRGPAALWRDKTAAQPVPAAGALPVALSEIPLLGEHNVANVRAATAAARILGVSDDAIAKAIRTFSPLPHRLEPVGDWRGITFYDDAISTTPESTIVALKALVNVKTIFLGGTDRGYDFTALQSNLHTYGIENVVLFPDSGGRILPDRAGFRILETDDMTAAVEFAYAYTPPGSVCLLSCASPSYSLWPNYEAKGDEFQREVRRQGGA
;
A
#
# COMPACT_ATOMS: atom_id res chain seq x y z
N MET A 1 2.24 40.64 -31.97
CA MET A 1 1.86 39.31 -31.42
C MET A 1 0.42 39.45 -30.94
N ARG A 2 -0.44 38.43 -31.09
CA ARG A 2 -1.81 38.52 -30.54
C ARG A 2 -1.70 38.46 -29.02
N GLU A 3 -1.95 39.57 -28.33
CA GLU A 3 -1.91 39.63 -26.87
C GLU A 3 -3.22 39.06 -26.32
N ALA A 4 -3.16 37.83 -25.81
CA ALA A 4 -4.31 37.18 -25.20
C ALA A 4 -4.47 37.65 -23.75
N THR A 5 -5.70 38.01 -23.38
CA THR A 5 -6.01 38.59 -22.06
C THR A 5 -6.65 37.56 -21.13
N VAL A 6 -7.50 36.69 -21.69
CA VAL A 6 -8.33 35.78 -20.91
C VAL A 6 -8.44 34.42 -21.59
N PHE A 7 -8.37 33.34 -20.81
CA PHE A 7 -8.81 32.00 -21.21
C PHE A 7 -10.02 31.57 -20.40
N ARG A 8 -11.12 31.23 -21.09
CA ARG A 8 -12.35 30.76 -20.46
C ARG A 8 -12.57 29.29 -20.74
N PHE A 9 -12.83 28.55 -19.68
CA PHE A 9 -13.44 27.24 -19.72
C PHE A 9 -14.97 27.47 -19.82
N THR A 10 -15.57 27.27 -21.00
CA THR A 10 -16.94 27.78 -21.25
C THR A 10 -18.03 26.75 -21.01
N GLY A 11 -17.76 25.46 -21.16
CA GLY A 11 -18.77 24.44 -20.90
C GLY A 11 -18.30 23.02 -21.16
N THR A 12 -19.10 22.09 -20.64
CA THR A 12 -19.00 20.66 -20.90
C THR A 12 -20.37 20.11 -21.27
N ALA A 13 -20.43 19.12 -22.16
CA ALA A 13 -21.67 18.45 -22.53
C ALA A 13 -21.42 16.94 -22.69
N TYR A 14 -22.38 16.12 -22.27
CA TYR A 14 -22.36 14.68 -22.47
C TYR A 14 -23.53 14.26 -23.37
N ASP A 15 -23.20 13.70 -24.53
CA ASP A 15 -24.16 13.05 -25.42
C ASP A 15 -24.09 11.53 -25.19
N ALA A 16 -25.10 10.99 -24.50
CA ALA A 16 -25.18 9.58 -24.18
C ALA A 16 -25.34 8.69 -25.42
N ALA A 17 -26.02 9.16 -26.48
CA ALA A 17 -26.23 8.40 -27.70
C ALA A 17 -24.93 8.28 -28.50
N ALA A 18 -24.19 9.38 -28.61
CA ALA A 18 -22.88 9.40 -29.24
C ALA A 18 -21.74 8.87 -28.32
N ARG A 19 -22.00 8.69 -27.03
CA ARG A 19 -21.01 8.43 -25.97
C ARG A 19 -19.89 9.47 -25.97
N ALA A 20 -20.25 10.72 -26.26
CA ALA A 20 -19.31 11.80 -26.51
C ALA A 20 -19.37 12.84 -25.40
N LEU A 21 -18.22 13.14 -24.79
CA LEU A 21 -18.02 14.32 -23.96
C LEU A 21 -17.43 15.43 -24.82
N SER A 22 -18.05 16.60 -24.81
CA SER A 22 -17.56 17.81 -25.50
C SER A 22 -17.08 18.83 -24.48
N PHE A 23 -15.94 19.46 -24.75
CA PHE A 23 -15.27 20.43 -23.89
C PHE A 23 -14.99 21.70 -24.67
N SER A 24 -15.52 22.83 -24.21
CA SER A 24 -15.42 24.10 -24.93
C SER A 24 -14.54 25.11 -24.20
N TYR A 25 -13.79 25.89 -24.98
CA TYR A 25 -12.84 26.89 -24.52
C TYR A 25 -12.93 28.16 -25.36
N VAL A 26 -12.59 29.30 -24.77
CA VAL A 26 -12.47 30.59 -25.47
C VAL A 26 -11.20 31.31 -25.06
N THR A 27 -10.44 31.80 -26.02
CA THR A 27 -9.31 32.72 -25.79
C THR A 27 -9.69 34.12 -26.29
N GLU A 28 -9.65 35.10 -25.40
CA GLU A 28 -9.95 36.51 -25.69
C GLU A 28 -8.66 37.31 -25.91
N PHE A 29 -8.73 38.34 -26.75
CA PHE A 29 -7.61 39.19 -27.12
C PHE A 29 -8.00 40.66 -27.04
N THR A 30 -7.03 41.55 -26.78
CA THR A 30 -7.28 42.99 -26.71
C THR A 30 -7.74 43.59 -28.05
N ALA A 31 -7.15 43.12 -29.15
CA ALA A 31 -7.31 43.72 -30.49
C ALA A 31 -7.80 42.74 -31.57
N PHE A 32 -8.21 41.51 -31.19
CA PHE A 32 -8.63 40.47 -32.12
C PHE A 32 -9.92 39.79 -31.65
N PRO A 33 -10.75 39.26 -32.57
CA PRO A 33 -11.89 38.43 -32.21
C PRO A 33 -11.48 37.23 -31.34
N PRO A 34 -12.35 36.78 -30.42
CA PRO A 34 -12.08 35.61 -29.61
C PRO A 34 -11.95 34.35 -30.48
N LEU A 35 -11.08 33.44 -30.06
CA LEU A 35 -10.98 32.10 -30.66
C LEU A 35 -11.79 31.12 -29.81
N HIS A 36 -12.57 30.28 -30.48
CA HIS A 36 -13.41 29.27 -29.84
C HIS A 36 -12.87 27.89 -30.20
N PHE A 37 -12.70 27.02 -29.19
CA PHE A 37 -12.24 25.66 -29.38
C PHE A 37 -13.23 24.67 -28.79
N THR A 38 -13.39 23.53 -29.45
CA THR A 38 -14.13 22.38 -28.92
C THR A 38 -13.34 21.09 -29.11
N GLU A 39 -13.06 20.42 -28.00
CA GLU A 39 -12.47 19.09 -27.98
C GLU A 39 -13.54 18.04 -27.65
N ARG A 40 -13.47 16.85 -28.25
CA ARG A 40 -14.39 15.75 -27.93
C ARG A 40 -13.65 14.49 -27.47
N ILE A 41 -14.24 13.80 -26.50
CA ILE A 41 -13.80 12.48 -26.02
C ILE A 41 -14.94 11.49 -26.26
N ILE A 42 -14.72 10.50 -27.12
CA ILE A 42 -15.64 9.40 -27.37
C ILE A 42 -15.27 8.23 -26.47
N LEU A 43 -16.19 7.90 -25.56
CA LEU A 43 -16.02 6.86 -24.56
C LEU A 43 -16.31 5.47 -25.15
N PRO A 44 -15.68 4.40 -24.62
CA PRO A 44 -15.90 3.04 -25.10
C PRO A 44 -17.36 2.59 -24.89
N PRO A 45 -17.84 1.60 -25.66
CA PRO A 45 -19.16 1.01 -25.44
C PRO A 45 -19.28 0.45 -24.01
N GLY A 46 -20.46 0.56 -23.40
CA GLY A 46 -20.72 0.07 -22.04
C GLY A 46 -20.55 1.11 -20.93
N VAL A 47 -20.07 2.32 -21.24
CA VAL A 47 -20.10 3.43 -20.27
C VAL A 47 -21.54 3.88 -20.04
N VAL A 48 -21.97 3.85 -18.78
CA VAL A 48 -23.27 4.34 -18.34
C VAL A 48 -23.04 5.37 -17.24
N ALA A 49 -23.11 6.66 -17.59
CA ALA A 49 -22.89 7.76 -16.64
C ALA A 49 -23.84 7.70 -15.43
N ALA A 50 -25.06 7.19 -15.62
CA ALA A 50 -26.06 7.04 -14.56
C ALA A 50 -25.65 6.04 -13.43
N ASN A 51 -24.64 5.19 -13.67
CA ASN A 51 -24.12 4.28 -12.64
C ASN A 51 -23.06 4.95 -11.74
N VAL A 52 -22.64 6.17 -12.07
CA VAL A 52 -21.68 6.96 -11.28
C VAL A 52 -22.48 8.01 -10.51
N PRO A 53 -22.22 8.22 -9.20
CA PRO A 53 -22.85 9.31 -8.47
C PRO A 53 -22.68 10.66 -9.19
N ASP A 54 -23.76 11.42 -9.35
CA ASP A 54 -23.78 12.67 -10.12
C ASP A 54 -22.66 13.64 -9.74
N ASP A 55 -22.37 13.75 -8.44
CA ASP A 55 -21.31 14.62 -7.95
C ASP A 55 -19.91 14.15 -8.38
N LEU A 56 -19.65 12.84 -8.32
CA LEU A 56 -18.39 12.25 -8.79
C LEU A 56 -18.26 12.43 -10.31
N TRP A 57 -19.34 12.21 -11.07
CA TRP A 57 -19.34 12.42 -12.52
C TRP A 57 -19.00 13.87 -12.88
N ARG A 58 -19.62 14.86 -12.22
CA ARG A 58 -19.31 16.28 -12.44
C ARG A 58 -17.85 16.61 -12.15
N ARG A 59 -17.28 16.11 -11.05
CA ARG A 59 -15.86 16.34 -10.71
C ARG A 59 -14.91 15.69 -11.72
N LEU A 60 -15.21 14.47 -12.18
CA LEU A 60 -14.44 13.78 -13.21
C LEU A 60 -14.44 14.54 -14.55
N VAL A 61 -15.61 15.03 -14.97
CA VAL A 61 -15.77 15.81 -16.21
C VAL A 61 -15.11 17.19 -16.09
N ALA A 62 -15.26 17.88 -14.95
CA ALA A 62 -14.61 19.17 -14.70
C ALA A 62 -13.09 19.06 -14.70
N GLY A 63 -12.52 18.04 -14.05
CA GLY A 63 -11.08 17.84 -14.08
C GLY A 63 -10.55 17.47 -15.47
N LEU A 64 -11.31 16.70 -16.26
CA LEU A 64 -10.95 16.44 -17.65
C LEU A 64 -11.00 17.73 -18.50
N HIS A 65 -12.00 18.60 -18.27
CA HIS A 65 -12.10 19.92 -18.91
C HIS A 65 -10.85 20.78 -18.64
N LEU A 66 -10.41 20.84 -17.38
CA LEU A 66 -9.18 21.54 -16.96
C LEU A 66 -7.94 20.96 -17.62
N LEU A 67 -7.81 19.64 -17.62
CA LEU A 67 -6.64 18.95 -18.13
C LEU A 67 -6.49 19.05 -19.65
N LEU A 68 -7.59 18.88 -20.41
CA LEU A 68 -7.56 19.03 -21.86
C LEU A 68 -7.33 20.49 -22.28
N GLY A 69 -7.81 21.43 -21.45
CA GLY A 69 -7.64 22.88 -21.64
C GLY A 69 -6.17 23.32 -21.75
N VAL A 70 -5.24 22.55 -21.18
CA VAL A 70 -3.79 22.77 -21.31
C VAL A 70 -3.37 22.91 -22.77
N SER A 71 -3.98 22.12 -23.67
CA SER A 71 -3.66 22.12 -25.10
C SER A 71 -3.99 23.44 -25.79
N TYR A 72 -5.01 24.15 -25.30
CA TYR A 72 -5.54 25.38 -25.88
C TYR A 72 -5.04 26.63 -25.16
N TRP A 73 -4.92 26.59 -23.82
CA TRP A 73 -4.37 27.69 -23.03
C TRP A 73 -2.94 28.03 -23.46
N LYS A 74 -2.10 26.99 -23.65
CA LYS A 74 -0.68 27.17 -24.01
C LYS A 74 -0.45 27.91 -25.32
N LEU A 75 -1.46 28.00 -26.19
CA LEU A 75 -1.31 28.60 -27.52
C LEU A 75 -0.92 30.08 -27.41
N TYR A 76 -1.44 30.77 -26.39
CA TYR A 76 -1.24 32.20 -26.17
C TYR A 76 -0.93 32.60 -24.72
N CYS A 77 -0.92 31.64 -23.78
CA CYS A 77 -0.58 31.85 -22.36
C CYS A 77 -1.26 33.07 -21.70
N PRO A 78 -2.59 33.28 -21.86
CA PRO A 78 -3.25 34.43 -21.27
C PRO A 78 -3.14 34.41 -19.73
N PRO A 79 -2.96 35.59 -19.10
CA PRO A 79 -2.68 35.71 -17.68
C PRO A 79 -3.87 35.39 -16.76
N HIS A 80 -5.10 35.45 -17.29
CA HIS A 80 -6.32 35.22 -16.51
C HIS A 80 -7.10 34.01 -17.01
N VAL A 81 -7.55 33.17 -16.07
CA VAL A 81 -8.41 32.01 -16.35
C VAL A 81 -9.77 32.16 -15.67
N TYR A 82 -10.85 31.80 -16.37
CA TYR A 82 -12.20 31.74 -15.80
C TYR A 82 -12.78 30.34 -15.92
N LEU A 83 -13.37 29.87 -14.83
CA LEU A 83 -13.96 28.54 -14.71
C LEU A 83 -15.48 28.61 -14.61
N PRO A 84 -16.22 27.60 -15.12
CA PRO A 84 -17.66 27.48 -14.92
C PRO A 84 -18.00 26.72 -13.62
N TYR A 85 -16.97 26.31 -12.84
CA TYR A 85 -17.10 25.61 -11.56
C TYR A 85 -16.17 26.22 -10.51
N GLN A 86 -16.49 25.98 -9.24
CA GLN A 86 -15.70 26.41 -8.09
C GLN A 86 -14.74 25.29 -7.68
N LEU A 87 -13.49 25.64 -7.37
CA LEU A 87 -12.48 24.70 -6.90
C LEU A 87 -12.16 24.96 -5.43
N SER A 88 -12.01 23.89 -4.64
CA SER A 88 -11.39 23.97 -3.33
C SER A 88 -9.91 24.34 -3.42
N GLU A 89 -9.29 24.69 -2.29
CA GLU A 89 -7.84 24.96 -2.21
C GLU A 89 -7.00 23.76 -2.70
N ILE A 90 -7.40 22.54 -2.33
CA ILE A 90 -6.72 21.30 -2.74
C ILE A 90 -6.80 21.13 -4.26
N GLU A 91 -7.97 21.40 -4.85
CA GLU A 91 -8.17 21.27 -6.28
C GLU A 91 -7.41 22.32 -7.08
N ALA A 92 -7.50 23.60 -6.71
CA ALA A 92 -6.79 24.65 -7.41
C ALA A 92 -5.26 24.49 -7.31
N ARG A 93 -4.75 24.05 -6.14
CA ARG A 93 -3.33 23.71 -5.99
C ARG A 93 -2.95 22.57 -6.93
N PHE A 94 -3.77 21.53 -7.01
CA PHE A 94 -3.53 20.41 -7.93
C PHE A 94 -3.41 20.88 -9.38
N TRP A 95 -4.39 21.64 -9.87
CA TRP A 95 -4.39 22.10 -11.27
C TRP A 95 -3.30 23.13 -11.58
N THR A 96 -3.01 24.03 -10.64
CA THR A 96 -1.89 24.98 -10.78
C THR A 96 -0.55 24.23 -10.91
N THR A 97 -0.32 23.20 -10.10
CA THR A 97 0.88 22.37 -10.20
C THR A 97 0.93 21.58 -11.51
N VAL A 98 -0.19 21.02 -11.97
CA VAL A 98 -0.26 20.30 -13.26
C VAL A 98 0.13 21.21 -14.43
N TYR A 99 -0.36 22.46 -14.46
CA TYR A 99 0.02 23.42 -15.50
C TYR A 99 1.48 23.84 -15.36
N ARG A 100 1.95 24.17 -14.15
CA ARG A 100 3.32 24.65 -13.92
C ARG A 100 4.37 23.58 -14.25
N LYS A 101 4.24 22.40 -13.67
CA LYS A 101 5.22 21.32 -13.83
C LYS A 101 5.01 20.53 -15.12
N GLY A 102 3.75 20.29 -15.51
CA GLY A 102 3.42 19.58 -16.75
C GLY A 102 3.77 20.35 -18.02
N LEU A 103 3.83 21.68 -17.96
CA LEU A 103 4.31 22.54 -19.06
C LEU A 103 5.74 23.06 -18.83
N GLY A 104 6.49 22.53 -17.86
CA GLY A 104 7.83 23.07 -17.54
C GLY A 104 8.77 23.14 -18.74
N GLU A 105 8.81 22.10 -19.58
CA GLU A 105 9.59 22.12 -20.83
C GLU A 105 9.06 23.15 -21.83
N PHE A 106 7.73 23.32 -21.90
CA PHE A 106 7.10 24.33 -22.75
C PHE A 106 7.53 25.75 -22.33
N PHE A 107 7.52 26.07 -21.04
CA PHE A 107 8.01 27.35 -20.52
C PHE A 107 9.48 27.56 -20.87
N TYR A 108 10.33 26.58 -20.58
CA TYR A 108 11.76 26.63 -20.89
C TYR A 108 12.03 26.88 -22.38
N ARG A 109 11.41 26.09 -23.27
CA ARG A 109 11.64 26.18 -24.72
C ARG A 109 11.16 27.49 -25.33
N ASN A 110 10.08 28.07 -24.80
CA ASN A 110 9.54 29.34 -25.26
C ASN A 110 10.12 30.55 -24.50
N GLN A 111 11.06 30.32 -23.57
CA GLN A 111 11.66 31.35 -22.70
C GLN A 111 10.62 32.18 -21.95
N LEU A 112 9.55 31.52 -21.51
CA LEU A 112 8.44 32.13 -20.77
C LEU A 112 8.69 32.04 -19.26
N ASP A 113 8.24 33.04 -18.52
CA ASP A 113 8.33 33.06 -17.07
C ASP A 113 7.39 32.01 -16.44
N LEU A 114 7.90 31.15 -15.55
CA LEU A 114 7.09 30.16 -14.84
C LEU A 114 5.99 30.80 -13.99
N SER A 115 6.17 32.04 -13.52
CA SER A 115 5.14 32.80 -12.80
C SER A 115 3.94 33.19 -13.66
N SER A 116 4.07 33.14 -15.00
CA SER A 116 2.94 33.37 -15.92
C SER A 116 1.99 32.17 -16.05
N CYS A 117 2.30 31.04 -15.39
CA CYS A 117 1.41 29.89 -15.27
C CYS A 117 0.07 30.31 -14.62
N PRO A 118 -1.07 29.78 -15.09
CA PRO A 118 -2.35 30.16 -14.54
C PRO A 118 -2.47 29.70 -13.09
N VAL A 119 -2.94 30.60 -12.23
CA VAL A 119 -3.38 30.28 -10.88
C VAL A 119 -4.89 30.13 -10.89
N PHE A 120 -5.36 28.95 -10.52
CA PHE A 120 -6.80 28.68 -10.52
C PHE A 120 -7.48 29.29 -9.30
N PRO A 121 -8.66 29.92 -9.45
CA PRO A 121 -9.37 30.54 -8.34
C PRO A 121 -9.89 29.50 -7.34
N THR A 122 -9.83 29.83 -6.05
CA THR A 122 -10.24 28.95 -4.94
C THR A 122 -11.47 29.46 -4.22
N THR A 123 -12.17 28.53 -3.55
CA THR A 123 -13.18 28.82 -2.54
C THR A 123 -12.80 28.16 -1.21
N ALA A 124 -13.36 28.63 -0.10
CA ALA A 124 -13.08 28.11 1.25
C ALA A 124 -13.71 26.71 1.53
N SER A 125 -14.19 26.02 0.48
CA SER A 125 -14.81 24.70 0.59
C SER A 125 -13.76 23.60 0.74
N GLN A 126 -14.06 22.59 1.57
CA GLN A 126 -13.26 21.36 1.68
C GLN A 126 -13.95 20.24 0.89
N PRO A 127 -13.24 19.57 -0.04
CA PRO A 127 -13.84 18.49 -0.81
C PRO A 127 -14.09 17.29 0.11
N VAL A 128 -15.27 16.68 -0.03
CA VAL A 128 -15.59 15.39 0.59
C VAL A 128 -15.52 14.33 -0.50
N PRO A 129 -14.77 13.22 -0.32
CA PRO A 129 -14.68 12.16 -1.30
C PRO A 129 -16.02 11.45 -1.48
N VAL A 130 -16.27 10.96 -2.70
CA VAL A 130 -17.51 10.29 -3.08
C VAL A 130 -17.24 8.79 -3.22
N TRP A 131 -17.99 7.99 -2.47
CA TRP A 131 -17.90 6.53 -2.52
C TRP A 131 -18.79 5.98 -3.63
N LEU A 132 -18.31 4.95 -4.33
CA LEU A 132 -19.15 4.23 -5.30
C LEU A 132 -20.24 3.45 -4.56
N PRO A 133 -21.49 3.41 -5.09
CA PRO A 133 -22.59 2.69 -4.46
C PRO A 133 -22.25 1.22 -4.20
N ASP A 134 -21.67 0.58 -5.21
CA ASP A 134 -21.15 -0.78 -5.14
C ASP A 134 -19.64 -0.76 -5.01
N LYS A 135 -19.08 -1.75 -4.29
CA LYS A 135 -17.62 -1.93 -4.22
C LYS A 135 -17.10 -2.28 -5.62
N PRO A 136 -16.07 -1.60 -6.15
CA PRO A 136 -15.52 -1.97 -7.44
C PRO A 136 -14.94 -3.39 -7.38
N SER A 137 -15.01 -4.07 -8.52
CA SER A 137 -14.36 -5.37 -8.71
C SER A 137 -12.85 -5.25 -8.55
N GLU A 138 -12.19 -6.33 -8.12
CA GLU A 138 -10.71 -6.42 -8.05
C GLU A 138 -10.03 -6.39 -9.44
N ALA A 139 -10.78 -6.16 -10.52
CA ALA A 139 -10.27 -6.07 -11.87
C ALA A 139 -9.45 -4.78 -12.10
N ALA A 140 -8.56 -4.85 -13.09
CA ALA A 140 -7.66 -3.76 -13.46
C ALA A 140 -7.87 -3.29 -14.90
N LEU A 141 -7.53 -2.02 -15.14
CA LEU A 141 -7.18 -1.46 -16.44
C LEU A 141 -5.65 -1.38 -16.54
N ILE A 142 -5.11 -1.68 -17.72
CA ILE A 142 -3.69 -1.48 -18.03
C ILE A 142 -3.56 -0.56 -19.25
N GLY A 143 -2.87 0.56 -19.10
CA GLY A 143 -2.63 1.50 -20.20
C GLY A 143 -1.61 0.95 -21.20
N ILE A 144 -1.99 0.84 -22.48
CA ILE A 144 -1.12 0.34 -23.55
C ILE A 144 -0.69 1.48 -24.48
N GLY A 145 0.62 1.73 -24.52
CA GLY A 145 1.24 2.72 -25.41
C GLY A 145 2.02 2.10 -26.59
N GLY A 146 2.16 0.78 -26.63
CA GLY A 146 2.87 0.04 -27.67
C GLY A 146 4.40 0.04 -27.56
N GLY A 147 4.95 0.67 -26.52
CA GLY A 147 6.35 0.54 -26.13
C GLY A 147 6.59 -0.71 -25.27
N LYS A 148 7.88 -1.06 -25.06
CA LYS A 148 8.31 -2.20 -24.24
C LYS A 148 7.67 -2.22 -22.84
N ASP A 149 7.54 -1.05 -22.23
CA ASP A 149 7.10 -0.90 -20.83
C ASP A 149 5.66 -1.32 -20.64
N SER A 150 4.78 -0.94 -21.59
CA SER A 150 3.38 -1.37 -21.55
C SER A 150 3.22 -2.89 -21.73
N PHE A 151 4.11 -3.55 -22.49
CA PHE A 151 4.06 -5.01 -22.62
C PHE A 151 4.54 -5.70 -21.33
N VAL A 152 5.66 -5.26 -20.75
CA VAL A 152 6.14 -5.83 -19.47
C VAL A 152 5.10 -5.62 -18.38
N ALA A 153 4.53 -4.43 -18.25
CA ALA A 153 3.50 -4.15 -17.26
C ALA A 153 2.25 -5.02 -17.48
N ALA A 154 1.83 -5.23 -18.73
CA ALA A 154 0.69 -6.08 -19.05
C ALA A 154 0.93 -7.56 -18.72
N GLU A 155 2.13 -8.09 -18.99
CA GLU A 155 2.52 -9.46 -18.63
C GLU A 155 2.56 -9.65 -17.11
N LEU A 156 3.20 -8.73 -16.38
CA LEU A 156 3.24 -8.79 -14.91
C LEU A 156 1.84 -8.71 -14.29
N MET A 157 0.93 -7.90 -14.84
CA MET A 157 -0.47 -7.87 -14.38
C MET A 157 -1.20 -9.19 -14.65
N ARG A 158 -0.88 -9.90 -15.75
CA ARG A 158 -1.51 -11.18 -16.10
C ARG A 158 -1.19 -12.28 -15.09
N GLU A 159 -0.03 -12.20 -14.43
CA GLU A 159 0.41 -13.14 -13.39
C GLU A 159 -0.33 -12.95 -12.03
N GLU A 160 -1.13 -11.89 -11.88
CA GLU A 160 -1.70 -11.47 -10.59
C GLU A 160 -3.11 -11.98 -10.27
N SER A 161 -3.61 -12.94 -11.07
CA SER A 161 -4.92 -13.58 -10.88
C SER A 161 -6.08 -12.57 -10.71
N VAL A 162 -5.97 -11.43 -11.39
CA VAL A 162 -7.02 -10.41 -11.50
C VAL A 162 -7.46 -10.30 -12.95
N ALA A 163 -8.73 -9.95 -13.19
CA ALA A 163 -9.18 -9.68 -14.55
C ALA A 163 -8.54 -8.38 -15.06
N VAL A 164 -7.80 -8.46 -16.17
CA VAL A 164 -7.09 -7.32 -16.76
C VAL A 164 -7.75 -6.94 -18.09
N THR A 165 -7.91 -5.64 -18.32
CA THR A 165 -8.42 -5.08 -19.58
C THR A 165 -7.45 -4.00 -20.06
N ALA A 166 -6.98 -4.12 -21.30
CA ALA A 166 -6.19 -3.08 -21.93
C ALA A 166 -7.03 -1.82 -22.13
N PHE A 167 -6.39 -0.68 -21.96
CA PHE A 167 -6.96 0.62 -22.21
C PHE A 167 -6.04 1.39 -23.17
N ILE A 168 -6.61 1.94 -24.25
CA ILE A 168 -5.89 2.74 -25.25
C ILE A 168 -6.61 4.07 -25.49
N VAL A 169 -5.82 5.10 -25.82
CA VAL A 169 -6.33 6.41 -26.23
C VAL A 169 -5.85 6.71 -27.65
N GLU A 170 -6.81 6.88 -28.56
CA GLU A 170 -6.55 7.20 -29.96
C GLU A 170 -6.83 8.68 -30.21
N THR A 171 -5.86 9.44 -30.69
CA THR A 171 -6.03 10.89 -30.95
C THR A 171 -6.17 11.16 -32.44
N GLN A 172 -7.28 11.79 -32.84
CA GLN A 172 -7.78 12.03 -34.20
C GLN A 172 -8.08 10.76 -35.02
N ARG A 173 -7.15 9.80 -35.04
CA ARG A 173 -7.19 8.58 -35.87
C ARG A 173 -6.74 7.35 -35.08
N GLN A 174 -7.13 6.18 -35.59
CA GLN A 174 -6.67 4.90 -35.07
C GLN A 174 -5.18 4.70 -35.35
N SER A 175 -4.45 4.16 -34.38
CA SER A 175 -3.02 3.87 -34.53
C SER A 175 -2.83 2.40 -34.93
N PRO A 176 -2.24 2.10 -36.12
CA PRO A 176 -1.91 0.73 -36.50
C PRO A 176 -0.99 0.05 -35.48
N LEU A 177 -0.02 0.81 -34.93
CA LEU A 177 0.89 0.34 -33.89
C LEU A 177 0.14 -0.12 -32.64
N LEU A 178 -0.79 0.70 -32.12
CA LEU A 178 -1.56 0.32 -30.94
C LEU A 178 -2.50 -0.85 -31.23
N LYS A 179 -3.14 -0.86 -32.40
CA LYS A 179 -4.03 -1.96 -32.82
C LYS A 179 -3.31 -3.30 -32.83
N GLU A 180 -2.10 -3.34 -33.38
CA GLU A 180 -1.30 -4.57 -33.40
C GLU A 180 -0.73 -4.94 -32.03
N ALA A 181 -0.34 -3.94 -31.23
CA ALA A 181 0.12 -4.16 -29.86
C ALA A 181 -0.97 -4.81 -28.99
N VAL A 182 -2.20 -4.29 -29.02
CA VAL A 182 -3.31 -4.87 -28.24
C VAL A 182 -3.76 -6.23 -28.79
N ALA A 183 -3.66 -6.45 -30.10
CA ALA A 183 -3.94 -7.75 -30.70
C ALA A 183 -2.93 -8.81 -30.22
N ALA A 184 -1.64 -8.47 -30.17
CA ALA A 184 -0.60 -9.36 -29.68
C ALA A 184 -0.75 -9.70 -28.18
N LEU A 185 -1.27 -8.76 -27.38
CA LEU A 185 -1.55 -8.97 -25.96
C LEU A 185 -2.72 -9.94 -25.69
N ASN A 186 -3.58 -10.20 -26.68
CA ASN A 186 -4.71 -11.12 -26.57
C ASN A 186 -5.55 -10.91 -25.28
N MET A 187 -5.97 -9.67 -25.04
CA MET A 187 -6.78 -9.30 -23.87
C MET A 187 -7.94 -8.37 -24.26
N PRO A 188 -9.01 -8.26 -23.44
CA PRO A 188 -10.08 -7.31 -23.69
C PRO A 188 -9.53 -5.88 -23.78
N VAL A 189 -10.06 -5.06 -24.70
CA VAL A 189 -9.59 -3.69 -24.96
C VAL A 189 -10.74 -2.70 -24.83
N LEU A 190 -10.51 -1.61 -24.09
CA LEU A 190 -11.35 -0.42 -24.10
C LEU A 190 -10.60 0.71 -24.79
N ALA A 191 -11.16 1.20 -25.90
CA ALA A 191 -10.59 2.31 -26.66
C ALA A 191 -11.37 3.59 -26.39
N VAL A 192 -10.65 4.65 -26.02
CA VAL A 192 -11.15 6.02 -25.98
C VAL A 192 -10.63 6.76 -27.20
N ARG A 193 -11.51 7.47 -27.91
CA ARG A 193 -11.10 8.35 -29.01
C ARG A 193 -11.14 9.80 -28.57
N ARG A 194 -10.05 10.51 -28.82
CA ARG A 194 -9.88 11.95 -28.58
C ARG A 194 -9.91 12.67 -29.91
N GLU A 195 -10.83 13.61 -30.08
CA GLU A 195 -10.97 14.45 -31.27
C GLU A 195 -10.57 15.89 -30.90
N LEU A 196 -9.42 16.34 -31.41
CA LEU A 196 -8.90 17.69 -31.17
C LEU A 196 -9.64 18.69 -32.05
N ASP A 197 -9.77 19.93 -31.56
CA ASP A 197 -10.27 21.02 -32.40
C ASP A 197 -9.38 21.18 -33.65
N PRO A 198 -9.95 21.27 -34.87
CA PRO A 198 -9.17 21.43 -36.09
C PRO A 198 -8.24 22.65 -36.08
N GLN A 199 -8.62 23.75 -35.42
CA GLN A 199 -7.79 24.96 -35.35
C GLN A 199 -6.47 24.73 -34.59
N LEU A 200 -6.38 23.69 -33.76
CA LEU A 200 -5.13 23.32 -33.08
C LEU A 200 -4.08 22.77 -34.07
N LEU A 201 -4.52 22.31 -35.24
CA LEU A 201 -3.66 21.75 -36.29
C LEU A 201 -3.25 22.80 -37.34
N GLU A 202 -3.83 24.00 -37.28
CA GLU A 202 -3.52 25.11 -38.17
C GLU A 202 -2.29 25.90 -37.69
N ASP A 203 -1.55 26.49 -38.63
CA ASP A 203 -0.41 27.36 -38.29
C ASP A 203 -0.90 28.79 -38.07
N LEU A 204 -1.44 29.05 -36.88
CA LEU A 204 -1.94 30.38 -36.52
C LEU A 204 -0.79 31.33 -36.14
N PRO A 205 -0.91 32.65 -36.42
CA PRO A 205 0.12 33.62 -36.05
C PRO A 205 0.29 33.76 -34.54
N GLY A 206 1.55 33.74 -34.08
CA GLY A 206 1.91 34.02 -32.68
C GLY A 206 1.68 32.87 -31.70
N LEU A 207 1.53 31.64 -32.20
CA LEU A 207 1.37 30.45 -31.36
C LEU A 207 2.67 30.07 -30.66
N HIS A 208 2.57 29.78 -29.36
CA HIS A 208 3.61 29.01 -28.68
C HIS A 208 3.45 27.52 -28.99
N ARG A 209 4.59 26.85 -29.18
CA ARG A 209 4.65 25.40 -29.46
C ARG A 209 5.37 24.68 -28.34
N GLY A 210 4.97 23.45 -28.05
CA GLY A 210 5.66 22.62 -27.08
C GLY A 210 4.84 21.45 -26.58
N HIS A 211 5.50 20.63 -25.78
CA HIS A 211 4.94 19.44 -25.17
C HIS A 211 3.80 19.79 -24.21
N VAL A 212 2.86 18.85 -24.08
CA VAL A 212 1.78 18.88 -23.09
C VAL A 212 1.87 17.60 -22.29
N PRO A 213 1.40 17.57 -21.03
CA PRO A 213 1.47 16.38 -20.18
C PRO A 213 0.48 15.29 -20.64
N VAL A 214 0.77 14.63 -21.77
CA VAL A 214 -0.11 13.61 -22.38
C VAL A 214 -0.36 12.45 -21.43
N SER A 215 0.64 12.03 -20.66
CA SER A 215 0.48 10.93 -19.69
C SER A 215 -0.51 11.27 -18.58
N ALA A 216 -0.66 12.56 -18.21
CA ALA A 216 -1.68 12.98 -17.27
C ALA A 216 -3.09 12.83 -17.87
N ILE A 217 -3.25 13.17 -19.16
CA ILE A 217 -4.51 12.93 -19.90
C ILE A 217 -4.86 11.43 -19.88
N TYR A 218 -3.88 10.57 -20.13
CA TYR A 218 -4.06 9.12 -20.11
C TYR A 218 -4.41 8.61 -18.71
N ALA A 219 -3.76 9.12 -17.67
CA ALA A 219 -4.07 8.79 -16.28
C ALA A 219 -5.52 9.15 -15.93
N TRP A 220 -5.97 10.36 -16.30
CA TRP A 220 -7.33 10.82 -16.02
C TRP A 220 -8.38 10.03 -16.79
N LEU A 221 -8.16 9.77 -18.08
CA LEU A 221 -9.06 8.96 -18.88
C LEU A 221 -9.12 7.51 -18.37
N GLY A 222 -7.97 6.91 -18.04
CA GLY A 222 -7.93 5.58 -17.42
C GLY A 222 -8.71 5.53 -16.12
N TYR A 223 -8.58 6.56 -15.26
CA TYR A 223 -9.34 6.68 -14.01
C TYR A 223 -10.85 6.82 -14.25
N LEU A 224 -11.27 7.67 -15.20
CA LEU A 224 -12.67 7.82 -15.63
C LEU A 224 -13.26 6.48 -16.10
N ILE A 225 -12.52 5.72 -16.92
CA ILE A 225 -12.95 4.40 -17.39
C ILE A 225 -13.02 3.41 -16.23
N ALA A 226 -12.07 3.42 -15.30
CA ALA A 226 -12.13 2.53 -14.13
C ALA A 226 -13.36 2.80 -13.26
N VAL A 227 -13.67 4.07 -13.00
CA VAL A 227 -14.89 4.45 -12.25
C VAL A 227 -16.15 3.97 -12.97
N THR A 228 -16.28 4.25 -14.26
CA THR A 228 -17.50 3.91 -15.03
C THR A 228 -17.71 2.41 -15.24
N PHE A 229 -16.65 1.61 -15.23
CA PHE A 229 -16.71 0.14 -15.34
C PHE A 229 -16.60 -0.59 -13.99
N GLY A 230 -16.55 0.13 -12.86
CA GLY A 230 -16.43 -0.48 -11.53
C GLY A 230 -15.15 -1.31 -11.36
N LYS A 231 -14.02 -0.82 -11.87
CA LYS A 231 -12.69 -1.46 -11.73
C LYS A 231 -11.87 -0.73 -10.68
N LYS A 232 -11.27 -1.49 -9.76
CA LYS A 232 -10.52 -0.93 -8.63
C LYS A 232 -9.14 -0.38 -9.01
N TYR A 233 -8.55 -0.88 -10.09
CA TYR A 233 -7.15 -0.61 -10.41
C TYR A 233 -6.96 -0.01 -11.80
N VAL A 234 -6.10 1.01 -11.91
CA VAL A 234 -5.58 1.57 -13.16
C VAL A 234 -4.06 1.52 -13.13
N ALA A 235 -3.49 0.59 -13.87
CA ALA A 235 -2.05 0.39 -13.98
C ALA A 235 -1.50 1.06 -15.26
N VAL A 236 -0.27 1.55 -15.17
CA VAL A 236 0.56 1.98 -16.30
C VAL A 236 1.99 1.46 -16.14
N GLY A 237 2.80 1.57 -17.19
CA GLY A 237 4.21 1.13 -17.21
C GLY A 237 5.21 2.29 -17.17
N ASN A 238 5.10 3.20 -16.21
CA ASN A 238 6.11 4.25 -15.98
C ASN A 238 7.23 3.75 -15.05
N GLU A 239 8.47 4.03 -15.39
CA GLU A 239 9.63 3.46 -14.71
C GLU A 239 10.33 4.47 -13.77
N GLN A 240 11.41 4.05 -13.10
CA GLN A 240 12.12 4.85 -12.11
C GLN A 240 12.73 6.16 -12.66
N SER A 241 13.43 6.11 -13.78
CA SER A 241 14.15 7.21 -14.44
C SER A 241 13.24 8.33 -14.95
N SER A 242 11.91 8.11 -15.02
CA SER A 242 10.91 9.15 -15.27
C SER A 242 10.89 10.25 -14.18
N ASN A 243 11.54 10.01 -13.04
CA ASN A 243 11.76 11.01 -11.99
C ASN A 243 12.89 12.00 -12.30
N GLU A 244 13.76 11.68 -13.25
CA GLU A 244 14.95 12.47 -13.55
C GLU A 244 14.60 13.79 -14.24
N GLY A 245 15.07 14.89 -13.65
CA GLY A 245 15.02 16.21 -14.27
C GLY A 245 15.87 16.29 -15.53
N ASN A 246 15.58 17.30 -16.35
CA ASN A 246 16.34 17.62 -17.55
C ASN A 246 17.28 18.81 -17.31
N ILE A 247 16.77 19.89 -16.71
CA ILE A 247 17.49 21.17 -16.57
C ILE A 247 16.92 22.02 -15.43
N GLU A 248 17.72 22.88 -14.81
CA GLU A 248 17.24 23.93 -13.93
C GLU A 248 16.81 25.18 -14.72
N TYR A 249 15.63 25.69 -14.45
CA TYR A 249 15.10 26.90 -15.05
C TYR A 249 14.37 27.73 -14.00
N GLN A 250 14.79 28.99 -13.82
CA GLN A 250 14.21 29.92 -12.84
C GLN A 250 14.09 29.34 -11.41
N GLY A 251 15.09 28.57 -10.98
CA GLY A 251 15.13 27.96 -9.64
C GLY A 251 14.33 26.67 -9.49
N GLU A 252 13.73 26.15 -10.56
CA GLU A 252 13.02 24.87 -10.56
C GLU A 252 13.66 23.85 -11.49
N VAL A 253 13.67 22.57 -11.09
CA VAL A 253 14.10 21.47 -11.95
C VAL A 253 12.96 21.12 -12.91
N ILE A 254 13.17 21.35 -14.19
CA ILE A 254 12.24 21.01 -15.26
C ILE A 254 12.39 19.54 -15.63
N ASN A 255 11.31 18.78 -15.51
CA ASN A 255 11.20 17.39 -15.95
C ASN A 255 10.20 17.28 -17.11
N HIS A 256 10.69 16.97 -18.32
CA HIS A 256 9.86 16.76 -19.51
C HIS A 256 8.84 15.62 -19.33
N GLN A 257 9.17 14.62 -18.52
CA GLN A 257 8.32 13.48 -18.20
C GLN A 257 7.63 13.61 -16.85
N TRP A 258 7.42 14.83 -16.33
CA TRP A 258 6.84 15.03 -15.00
C TRP A 258 5.53 14.26 -14.78
N SER A 259 4.65 14.20 -15.78
CA SER A 259 3.39 13.44 -15.74
C SER A 259 3.55 11.89 -15.70
N LYS A 260 4.78 11.39 -15.75
CA LYS A 260 5.15 9.98 -15.53
C LYS A 260 5.97 9.77 -14.26
N SER A 261 6.30 10.83 -13.53
CA SER A 261 7.10 10.76 -12.29
C SER A 261 6.29 10.18 -11.13
N SER A 262 6.97 9.70 -10.10
CA SER A 262 6.34 9.31 -8.84
C SER A 262 5.74 10.51 -8.11
N GLU A 263 6.27 11.72 -8.33
CA GLU A 263 5.68 12.95 -7.80
C GLU A 263 4.25 13.12 -8.33
N PHE A 264 4.05 13.09 -9.66
CA PHE A 264 2.72 13.19 -10.26
C PHE A 264 1.82 12.04 -9.81
N GLU A 265 2.33 10.82 -9.76
CA GLU A 265 1.58 9.64 -9.36
C GLU A 265 1.03 9.76 -7.94
N THR A 266 1.88 10.12 -6.96
CA THR A 266 1.46 10.38 -5.57
C THR A 266 0.46 11.52 -5.51
N PHE A 267 0.74 12.62 -6.21
CA PHE A 267 -0.12 13.80 -6.21
C PHE A 267 -1.50 13.51 -6.81
N PHE A 268 -1.58 12.70 -7.86
CA PHE A 268 -2.84 12.26 -8.45
C PHE A 268 -3.59 11.26 -7.56
N GLN A 269 -2.91 10.32 -6.90
CA GLN A 269 -3.54 9.43 -5.92
C GLN A 269 -4.14 10.20 -4.75
N ASP A 270 -3.42 11.19 -4.22
CA ASP A 270 -3.88 11.99 -3.10
C ASP A 270 -5.06 12.89 -3.49
N TYR A 271 -5.01 13.48 -4.69
CA TYR A 271 -6.15 14.21 -5.26
C TYR A 271 -7.36 13.28 -5.42
N ALA A 272 -7.19 12.11 -6.04
CA ALA A 272 -8.26 11.15 -6.27
C ALA A 272 -8.91 10.69 -4.96
N ARG A 273 -8.10 10.38 -3.93
CA ARG A 273 -8.58 9.94 -2.62
C ARG A 273 -9.36 11.02 -1.86
N GLN A 274 -8.98 12.29 -2.00
CA GLN A 274 -9.58 13.40 -1.25
C GLN A 274 -10.75 14.07 -1.98
N VAL A 275 -10.69 14.11 -3.31
CA VAL A 275 -11.61 14.89 -4.16
C VAL A 275 -12.53 14.00 -4.99
N LEU A 276 -12.03 12.87 -5.49
CA LEU A 276 -12.80 11.97 -6.35
C LEU A 276 -13.34 10.80 -5.53
N THR A 277 -12.85 9.59 -5.77
CA THR A 277 -13.22 8.40 -5.02
C THR A 277 -11.99 7.65 -4.48
N PRO A 278 -12.01 7.21 -3.20
CA PRO A 278 -10.97 6.35 -2.64
C PRO A 278 -11.01 4.92 -3.20
N ASP A 279 -12.08 4.55 -3.90
CA ASP A 279 -12.35 3.18 -4.36
C ASP A 279 -11.48 2.76 -5.57
N VAL A 280 -10.87 3.71 -6.28
CA VAL A 280 -10.05 3.47 -7.49
C VAL A 280 -8.61 3.92 -7.28
N HIS A 281 -7.65 3.07 -7.65
CA HIS A 281 -6.22 3.31 -7.48
C HIS A 281 -5.51 3.41 -8.83
N TYR A 282 -4.94 4.57 -9.14
CA TYR A 282 -4.02 4.76 -10.26
C TYR A 282 -2.58 4.57 -9.81
N PHE A 283 -1.78 3.77 -10.49
CA PHE A 283 -0.39 3.53 -10.14
C PHE A 283 0.45 3.07 -11.33
N SER A 284 1.77 3.16 -11.20
CA SER A 284 2.70 2.57 -12.14
C SER A 284 3.29 1.27 -11.61
N LEU A 285 3.05 0.16 -12.30
CA LEU A 285 3.54 -1.16 -11.88
C LEU A 285 5.07 -1.26 -11.98
N LEU A 286 5.67 -0.55 -12.94
CA LEU A 286 7.12 -0.60 -13.21
C LEU A 286 7.94 0.41 -12.41
N ARG A 287 7.31 1.19 -11.52
CA ARG A 287 7.98 2.19 -10.69
C ARG A 287 9.22 1.67 -9.94
N PRO A 288 9.24 0.43 -9.41
CA PRO A 288 10.41 -0.09 -8.70
C PRO A 288 11.64 -0.32 -9.56
N PHE A 289 11.50 -0.39 -10.90
CA PHE A 289 12.52 -0.93 -11.79
C PHE A 289 13.16 0.16 -12.65
N SER A 290 14.46 -0.05 -12.92
CA SER A 290 15.21 0.69 -13.94
C SER A 290 14.77 0.30 -15.35
N GLU A 291 15.02 1.17 -16.33
CA GLU A 291 14.81 0.89 -17.75
C GLU A 291 15.61 -0.32 -18.23
N LEU A 292 16.81 -0.53 -17.67
CA LEU A 292 17.68 -1.65 -18.04
C LEU A 292 17.11 -2.99 -17.54
N ARG A 293 16.59 -3.03 -16.31
CA ARG A 293 15.91 -4.22 -15.78
C ARG A 293 14.60 -4.49 -16.53
N ILE A 294 13.85 -3.46 -16.89
CA ILE A 294 12.64 -3.61 -17.72
C ILE A 294 13.00 -4.16 -19.10
N ALA A 295 14.10 -3.70 -19.72
CA ALA A 295 14.58 -4.27 -20.98
C ALA A 295 14.98 -5.76 -20.83
N ARG A 296 15.59 -6.16 -19.71
CA ARG A 296 15.89 -7.56 -19.37
C ARG A 296 14.62 -8.40 -19.27
N MET A 297 13.57 -7.87 -18.64
CA MET A 297 12.25 -8.53 -18.57
C MET A 297 11.61 -8.63 -19.96
N PHE A 298 11.59 -7.53 -20.72
CA PHE A 298 11.01 -7.48 -22.07
C PHE A 298 11.69 -8.45 -23.04
N ALA A 299 13.01 -8.65 -22.92
CA ALA A 299 13.76 -9.58 -23.74
C ALA A 299 13.25 -11.03 -23.67
N ARG A 300 12.53 -11.40 -22.60
CA ARG A 300 11.88 -12.72 -22.45
C ARG A 300 10.63 -12.85 -23.34
N TYR A 301 10.02 -11.74 -23.75
CA TYR A 301 8.77 -11.69 -24.50
C TYR A 301 8.99 -11.45 -26.00
N THR A 302 9.71 -12.37 -26.64
CA THR A 302 10.10 -12.26 -28.06
C THR A 302 8.92 -12.14 -29.02
N GLN A 303 7.72 -12.61 -28.64
CA GLN A 303 6.49 -12.47 -29.42
C GLN A 303 6.10 -11.00 -29.69
N TYR A 304 6.57 -10.06 -28.86
CA TYR A 304 6.26 -8.63 -29.02
C TYR A 304 7.25 -7.90 -29.92
N PHE A 305 8.38 -8.51 -30.30
CA PHE A 305 9.41 -7.88 -31.12
C PHE A 305 8.91 -7.33 -32.47
N PRO A 306 7.98 -8.00 -33.19
CA PRO A 306 7.45 -7.47 -34.45
C PRO A 306 6.50 -6.27 -34.29
N VAL A 307 5.90 -6.09 -33.10
CA VAL A 307 4.77 -5.17 -32.90
C VAL A 307 5.10 -3.98 -31.99
N PHE A 308 6.15 -4.05 -31.18
CA PHE A 308 6.51 -2.93 -30.30
C PHE A 308 7.25 -1.81 -31.05
N SER A 309 7.08 -0.57 -30.59
CA SER A 309 8.01 0.51 -30.88
C SER A 309 7.90 1.63 -29.86
N SER A 310 9.04 2.14 -29.43
CA SER A 310 9.15 3.32 -28.58
C SER A 310 9.52 4.58 -29.37
N CYS A 311 9.55 4.52 -30.70
CA CYS A 311 9.93 5.67 -31.52
C CYS A 311 8.85 6.76 -31.50
N ASN A 312 9.18 7.95 -30.98
CA ASN A 312 8.27 9.10 -30.93
C ASN A 312 7.72 9.53 -32.29
N ARG A 313 8.42 9.20 -33.39
CA ARG A 313 7.98 9.53 -34.75
C ARG A 313 6.73 8.77 -35.20
N ASN A 314 6.33 7.72 -34.47
CA ASN A 314 5.08 6.99 -34.72
C ASN A 314 3.83 7.72 -34.20
N PHE A 315 3.97 8.81 -33.44
CA PHE A 315 2.88 9.40 -32.65
C PHE A 315 2.56 10.86 -33.04
N THR A 316 2.53 11.17 -34.34
CA THR A 316 2.19 12.50 -34.86
C THR A 316 0.70 12.64 -35.22
N ALA A 317 0.09 13.75 -34.78
CA ALA A 317 -1.30 14.09 -35.12
C ALA A 317 -1.49 14.45 -36.61
N ALA A 318 -0.44 14.95 -37.28
CA ALA A 318 -0.45 15.42 -38.66
C ALA A 318 -0.27 14.30 -39.72
N GLY A 319 -0.52 13.03 -39.37
CA GLY A 319 -0.35 11.89 -40.26
C GLY A 319 0.99 11.16 -40.08
N ASP A 320 1.06 9.91 -40.55
CA ASP A 320 2.29 9.14 -40.62
C ASP A 320 3.11 9.71 -41.78
N ARG A 321 4.29 10.27 -41.51
CA ARG A 321 5.33 10.12 -42.52
C ARG A 321 5.79 8.68 -42.40
N PRO A 322 5.64 7.85 -43.44
CA PRO A 322 6.13 6.49 -43.40
C PRO A 322 7.61 6.52 -42.98
N ILE A 323 7.98 5.77 -41.94
CA ILE A 323 9.35 5.77 -41.39
C ILE A 323 10.40 5.36 -42.44
N ASP A 324 9.99 4.58 -43.42
CA ASP A 324 10.69 4.24 -44.66
C ASP A 324 11.06 5.47 -45.50
N GLN A 325 10.23 6.53 -45.54
CA GLN A 325 10.59 7.81 -46.18
C GLN A 325 11.63 8.61 -45.37
N LEU A 326 11.92 8.22 -44.13
CA LEU A 326 12.97 8.80 -43.28
C LEU A 326 14.24 7.94 -43.25
N GLY A 327 14.33 6.88 -44.05
CA GLY A 327 15.46 5.94 -44.09
C GLY A 327 15.53 4.99 -42.89
N GLY A 328 14.40 4.73 -42.21
CA GLY A 328 14.29 3.80 -41.09
C GLY A 328 13.93 2.36 -41.49
N HIS A 329 13.78 1.48 -40.51
CA HIS A 329 13.38 0.07 -40.69
C HIS A 329 12.07 -0.22 -39.95
N GLY A 330 11.02 -0.59 -40.69
CA GLY A 330 9.70 -0.87 -40.13
C GLY A 330 9.17 0.29 -39.28
N ARG A 331 9.09 0.09 -37.97
CA ARG A 331 8.57 1.07 -36.97
C ARG A 331 9.65 1.92 -36.31
N TRP A 332 10.89 1.83 -36.78
CA TRP A 332 12.05 2.46 -36.15
C TRP A 332 12.72 3.42 -37.13
N CYS A 333 12.80 4.71 -36.76
CA CYS A 333 13.51 5.68 -37.58
C CYS A 333 15.03 5.56 -37.49
N CYS A 334 15.54 4.78 -36.52
CA CYS A 334 16.96 4.47 -36.32
C CYS A 334 17.89 5.69 -36.19
N ALA A 335 17.32 6.88 -35.97
CA ALA A 335 18.06 8.14 -35.97
C ALA A 335 17.74 9.06 -34.77
N CYS A 336 16.64 8.83 -34.05
CA CYS A 336 16.31 9.66 -32.88
C CYS A 336 16.92 9.10 -31.58
N PRO A 337 17.16 9.96 -30.56
CA PRO A 337 17.71 9.53 -29.27
C PRO A 337 16.94 8.37 -28.63
N LYS A 338 15.60 8.32 -28.76
CA LYS A 338 14.80 7.23 -28.23
C LYS A 338 15.05 5.88 -28.94
N CYS A 339 15.31 5.87 -30.26
CA CYS A 339 15.70 4.64 -30.97
C CYS A 339 17.09 4.17 -30.51
N VAL A 340 18.04 5.09 -30.42
CA VAL A 340 19.43 4.82 -30.00
C VAL A 340 19.47 4.24 -28.58
N PHE A 341 18.74 4.88 -27.66
CA PHE A 341 18.64 4.41 -26.28
C PHE A 341 17.94 3.04 -26.18
N THR A 342 16.82 2.84 -26.87
CA THR A 342 16.13 1.53 -26.85
C THR A 342 17.00 0.42 -27.44
N PHE A 343 17.71 0.70 -28.54
CA PHE A 343 18.67 -0.24 -29.12
C PHE A 343 19.76 -0.59 -28.11
N LEU A 344 20.34 0.42 -27.44
CA LEU A 344 21.40 0.22 -26.45
C LEU A 344 20.93 -0.65 -25.28
N LEU A 345 19.73 -0.40 -24.74
CA LEU A 345 19.15 -1.23 -23.69
C LEU A 345 18.97 -2.68 -24.14
N LEU A 346 18.47 -2.92 -25.35
CA LEU A 346 18.27 -4.27 -25.87
C LEU A 346 19.57 -4.96 -26.30
N ALA A 347 20.58 -4.20 -26.74
CA ALA A 347 21.93 -4.71 -27.04
C ALA A 347 22.62 -5.29 -25.79
N ALA A 348 22.29 -4.78 -24.61
CA ALA A 348 22.75 -5.34 -23.34
C ALA A 348 22.13 -6.72 -23.03
N GLN A 349 20.98 -7.05 -23.64
CA GLN A 349 20.18 -8.23 -23.28
C GLN A 349 20.14 -9.30 -24.38
N LEU A 350 20.20 -8.89 -25.64
CA LEU A 350 19.94 -9.75 -26.80
C LEU A 350 21.23 -10.06 -27.58
N PRO A 351 21.34 -11.26 -28.17
CA PRO A 351 22.33 -11.55 -29.20
C PRO A 351 22.16 -10.65 -30.43
N GLN A 352 23.27 -10.33 -31.09
CA GLN A 352 23.29 -9.42 -32.24
C GLN A 352 22.26 -9.80 -33.34
N PRO A 353 22.15 -11.05 -33.84
CA PRO A 353 21.21 -11.38 -34.91
C PRO A 353 19.74 -11.07 -34.56
N GLN A 354 19.34 -11.28 -33.30
CA GLN A 354 17.98 -11.01 -32.86
C GLN A 354 17.70 -9.50 -32.82
N LEU A 355 18.64 -8.70 -32.32
CA LEU A 355 18.46 -7.26 -32.27
C LEU A 355 18.42 -6.63 -33.66
N LEU A 356 19.28 -7.11 -34.57
CA LEU A 356 19.30 -6.65 -35.96
C LEU A 356 18.00 -6.98 -36.69
N ALA A 357 17.33 -8.10 -36.37
CA ALA A 357 16.02 -8.41 -36.94
C ALA A 357 14.94 -7.38 -36.57
N VAL A 358 15.06 -6.71 -35.41
CA VAL A 358 14.14 -5.68 -34.95
C VAL A 358 14.42 -4.33 -35.63
N PHE A 359 15.70 -3.90 -35.64
CA PHE A 359 16.09 -2.56 -36.06
C PHE A 359 16.60 -2.47 -37.50
N GLY A 360 16.83 -3.59 -38.17
CA GLY A 360 17.35 -3.69 -39.54
C GLY A 360 18.86 -3.45 -39.67
N SER A 361 19.51 -2.80 -38.70
CA SER A 361 20.93 -2.48 -38.73
C SER A 361 21.55 -2.34 -37.33
N ASN A 362 22.89 -2.39 -37.25
CA ASN A 362 23.61 -2.21 -36.00
C ASN A 362 23.78 -0.71 -35.71
N LEU A 363 22.94 -0.15 -34.84
CA LEU A 363 23.03 1.28 -34.52
C LEU A 363 24.32 1.65 -33.78
N LEU A 364 24.95 0.71 -33.06
CA LEU A 364 26.23 0.96 -32.39
C LEU A 364 27.39 1.16 -33.37
N ASP A 365 27.23 0.75 -34.63
CA ASP A 365 28.23 0.93 -35.70
C ASP A 365 27.98 2.16 -36.58
N ASP A 366 26.83 2.82 -36.43
CA ASP A 366 26.49 3.96 -37.28
C ASP A 366 27.23 5.23 -36.81
N ALA A 367 28.25 5.63 -37.59
CA ALA A 367 29.06 6.81 -37.32
C ALA A 367 28.22 8.10 -37.18
N ARG A 368 27.05 8.19 -37.82
CA ARG A 368 26.15 9.35 -37.75
C ARG A 368 25.52 9.53 -36.37
N LEU A 369 25.42 8.45 -35.59
CA LEU A 369 24.79 8.44 -34.26
C LEU A 369 25.80 8.71 -33.13
N THR A 370 27.08 8.91 -33.46
CA THR A 370 28.16 9.09 -32.48
C THR A 370 27.88 10.20 -31.48
N ASP A 371 27.39 11.35 -31.93
CA ASP A 371 27.10 12.48 -31.02
C ASP A 371 25.86 12.23 -30.17
N ILE A 372 24.86 11.52 -30.71
CA ILE A 372 23.70 11.08 -29.92
C ILE A 372 24.15 10.13 -28.81
N TYR A 373 25.02 9.15 -29.11
CA TYR A 373 25.61 8.28 -28.08
C TYR A 373 26.38 9.08 -27.04
N ARG A 374 27.18 10.07 -27.46
CA ARG A 374 27.90 10.95 -26.53
C ARG A 374 26.93 11.66 -25.56
N ASP A 375 25.83 12.19 -26.07
CA ASP A 375 24.83 12.90 -25.27
C ASP A 375 24.07 11.97 -24.31
N ILE A 376 23.56 10.81 -24.78
CA ILE A 376 22.81 9.88 -23.91
C ILE A 376 23.69 9.17 -22.88
N LEU A 377 25.01 9.09 -23.11
CA LEU A 377 25.98 8.56 -22.14
C LEU A 377 26.44 9.62 -21.13
N GLY A 378 26.00 10.88 -21.27
CA GLY A 378 26.35 11.96 -20.36
C GLY A 378 27.74 12.58 -20.61
N PHE A 379 28.35 12.31 -21.77
CA PHE A 379 29.62 12.94 -22.19
C PHE A 379 29.41 14.20 -23.04
N GLY A 380 28.15 14.58 -23.27
CA GLY A 380 27.72 15.75 -24.04
C GLY A 380 27.38 16.97 -23.19
N LYS A 381 26.78 17.99 -23.82
CA LYS A 381 26.42 19.26 -23.14
C LYS A 381 25.00 19.30 -22.59
N LEU A 382 24.07 18.51 -23.14
CA LEU A 382 22.65 18.55 -22.79
C LEU A 382 22.04 17.16 -22.86
N LYS A 383 21.25 16.77 -21.85
CA LYS A 383 20.41 15.55 -21.92
C LYS A 383 19.31 15.76 -22.97
N PRO A 384 19.15 14.86 -23.97
CA PRO A 384 18.08 15.00 -24.95
C PRO A 384 16.68 15.04 -24.31
N PHE A 385 15.83 15.94 -24.79
CA PHE A 385 14.42 16.02 -24.43
C PHE A 385 13.59 14.96 -25.20
N ASP A 386 13.99 13.70 -25.11
CA ASP A 386 13.44 12.59 -25.91
C ASP A 386 13.23 11.33 -25.04
N CYS A 387 12.57 11.47 -23.88
CA CYS A 387 12.19 10.38 -22.97
C CYS A 387 13.27 9.27 -22.83
N VAL A 388 14.55 9.65 -22.69
CA VAL A 388 15.66 8.71 -22.47
C VAL A 388 15.89 8.54 -20.96
N GLY A 389 16.38 7.36 -20.56
CA GLY A 389 16.65 7.06 -19.15
C GLY A 389 17.84 7.84 -18.58
N THR A 390 18.42 7.34 -17.50
CA THR A 390 19.56 7.98 -16.84
C THR A 390 20.87 7.78 -17.61
N PHE A 391 21.85 8.66 -17.39
CA PHE A 391 23.21 8.44 -17.90
C PHE A 391 23.86 7.20 -17.29
N ALA A 392 23.54 6.90 -16.03
CA ALA A 392 24.01 5.68 -15.36
C ALA A 392 23.51 4.42 -16.07
N GLU A 393 22.22 4.34 -16.41
CA GLU A 393 21.64 3.22 -17.13
C GLU A 393 22.19 3.08 -18.55
N ALA A 394 22.36 4.20 -19.28
CA ALA A 394 22.94 4.17 -20.62
C ALA A 394 24.39 3.62 -20.58
N ARG A 395 25.19 4.07 -19.61
CA ARG A 395 26.57 3.58 -19.42
C ARG A 395 26.62 2.12 -18.98
N ALA A 396 25.73 1.70 -18.08
CA ALA A 396 25.56 0.30 -17.70
C ALA A 396 25.18 -0.59 -18.90
N ALA A 397 24.24 -0.13 -19.73
CA ALA A 397 23.82 -0.83 -20.93
C ALA A 397 24.95 -0.96 -21.95
N LEU A 398 25.75 0.10 -22.17
CA LEU A 398 26.93 0.02 -23.04
C LEU A 398 27.98 -0.95 -22.49
N TYR A 399 28.23 -0.91 -21.18
CA TYR A 399 29.11 -1.87 -20.51
C TYR A 399 28.66 -3.30 -20.77
N LEU A 400 27.38 -3.62 -20.55
CA LEU A 400 26.84 -4.97 -20.78
C LEU A 400 26.85 -5.37 -22.27
N ALA A 401 26.51 -4.45 -23.17
CA ALA A 401 26.47 -4.68 -24.62
C ALA A 401 27.82 -5.13 -25.20
N ARG A 402 28.95 -4.80 -24.54
CA ARG A 402 30.30 -5.23 -24.95
C ARG A 402 30.40 -6.74 -25.20
N LYS A 403 29.60 -7.55 -24.48
CA LYS A 403 29.61 -9.01 -24.60
C LYS A 403 29.24 -9.48 -26.01
N ASN A 404 28.31 -8.78 -26.67
CA ASN A 404 27.78 -9.14 -27.98
C ASN A 404 28.21 -8.17 -29.09
N PHE A 405 28.74 -7.00 -28.74
CA PHE A 405 29.00 -5.88 -29.65
C PHE A 405 30.40 -5.26 -29.50
N ALA A 406 31.39 -6.02 -29.01
CA ALA A 406 32.73 -5.51 -28.67
C ALA A 406 33.40 -4.66 -29.78
N ASP A 407 33.25 -5.08 -31.04
CA ASP A 407 33.88 -4.40 -32.19
C ASP A 407 33.10 -3.17 -32.67
N SER A 408 31.91 -2.92 -32.10
CA SER A 408 31.07 -1.83 -32.57
C SER A 408 31.71 -0.46 -32.32
N LEU A 409 31.55 0.48 -33.25
CA LEU A 409 32.16 1.80 -33.19
C LEU A 409 31.90 2.52 -31.85
N ALA A 410 30.65 2.60 -31.41
CA ALA A 410 30.27 3.26 -30.17
C ALA A 410 30.86 2.58 -28.93
N VAL A 411 30.94 1.23 -28.93
CA VAL A 411 31.54 0.46 -27.83
C VAL A 411 33.03 0.76 -27.73
N ARG A 412 33.79 0.64 -28.83
CA ARG A 412 35.23 0.95 -28.86
C ARG A 412 35.53 2.39 -28.46
N LYS A 413 34.66 3.33 -28.83
CA LYS A 413 34.86 4.76 -28.58
C LYS A 413 34.55 5.18 -27.15
N PHE A 414 33.44 4.72 -26.58
CA PHE A 414 32.93 5.24 -25.31
C PHE A 414 33.14 4.30 -24.12
N LEU A 415 33.24 2.99 -24.32
CA LEU A 415 33.48 2.05 -23.21
C LEU A 415 34.77 2.36 -22.42
N PRO A 416 35.90 2.78 -23.04
CA PRO A 416 37.11 3.15 -22.29
C PRO A 416 36.92 4.34 -21.34
N LEU A 417 35.86 5.14 -21.51
CA LEU A 417 35.52 6.27 -20.65
C LEU A 417 34.66 5.87 -19.44
N ILE A 418 34.24 4.61 -19.36
CA ILE A 418 33.33 4.09 -18.33
C ILE A 418 34.11 3.14 -17.42
N THR A 419 34.66 3.66 -16.32
CA THR A 419 35.47 2.89 -15.36
C THR A 419 34.62 2.13 -14.33
N ASP A 420 33.38 2.57 -14.12
CA ASP A 420 32.42 2.10 -13.11
C ASP A 420 31.32 1.18 -13.69
N GLY A 421 31.47 0.71 -14.93
CA GLY A 421 30.39 0.03 -15.67
C GLY A 421 29.81 -1.22 -14.97
N ALA A 422 30.63 -1.98 -14.25
CA ALA A 422 30.17 -3.15 -13.47
C ALA A 422 29.30 -2.74 -12.27
N GLU A 423 29.68 -1.67 -11.57
CA GLU A 423 28.92 -1.12 -10.45
C GLU A 423 27.59 -0.53 -10.93
N LEU A 424 27.60 0.23 -12.02
CA LEU A 424 26.40 0.78 -12.63
C LEU A 424 25.43 -0.32 -13.08
N ALA A 425 25.95 -1.41 -13.67
CA ALA A 425 25.13 -2.57 -14.05
C ALA A 425 24.50 -3.26 -12.83
N ALA A 426 25.26 -3.47 -11.75
CA ALA A 426 24.72 -4.01 -10.50
C ALA A 426 23.69 -3.07 -9.84
N ALA A 427 23.91 -1.75 -9.94
CA ALA A 427 22.99 -0.75 -9.42
C ALA A 427 21.66 -0.71 -10.17
N ALA A 428 21.69 -0.87 -11.50
CA ALA A 428 20.49 -0.89 -12.33
C ALA A 428 19.59 -2.12 -12.06
N GLU A 429 20.11 -3.19 -11.47
CA GLU A 429 19.29 -4.35 -11.08
C GLU A 429 18.57 -4.16 -9.75
N ARG A 430 18.97 -3.19 -8.91
CA ARG A 430 18.33 -2.93 -7.62
C ARG A 430 16.95 -2.29 -7.80
N CYS A 431 16.02 -2.64 -6.91
CA CYS A 431 14.70 -2.01 -6.84
C CYS A 431 14.69 -0.78 -5.94
N VAL A 432 13.79 0.15 -6.26
CA VAL A 432 13.49 1.31 -5.40
C VAL A 432 12.10 1.21 -4.78
N ARG A 433 11.92 1.89 -3.64
CA ARG A 433 10.64 1.94 -2.94
C ARG A 433 9.57 2.62 -3.80
N ALA A 434 8.52 1.87 -4.15
CA ALA A 434 7.34 2.37 -4.85
C ALA A 434 6.09 2.32 -3.94
N GLU A 435 5.85 3.40 -3.18
CA GLU A 435 4.77 3.45 -2.19
C GLU A 435 3.38 3.42 -2.80
N THR A 436 3.25 3.99 -4.00
CA THR A 436 2.01 4.11 -4.77
C THR A 436 1.52 2.78 -5.33
N VAL A 437 2.39 1.76 -5.44
CA VAL A 437 2.00 0.43 -5.91
C VAL A 437 1.16 -0.28 -4.85
N PRO A 438 -0.09 -0.67 -5.17
CA PRO A 438 -0.97 -1.35 -4.23
C PRO A 438 -0.34 -2.63 -3.69
N GLN A 439 -0.60 -2.94 -2.42
CA GLN A 439 -0.05 -4.10 -1.69
C GLN A 439 -0.25 -5.44 -2.43
N ARG A 440 -1.31 -5.55 -3.23
CA ARG A 440 -1.58 -6.70 -4.08
C ARG A 440 -0.50 -6.92 -5.14
N PHE A 441 0.07 -5.88 -5.71
CA PHE A 441 0.97 -5.96 -6.87
C PHE A 441 2.45 -5.76 -6.50
N ARG A 442 2.81 -5.59 -5.22
CA ARG A 442 4.19 -5.27 -4.80
C ARG A 442 5.22 -6.37 -5.06
N PHE A 443 4.80 -7.60 -5.31
CA PHE A 443 5.68 -8.72 -5.67
C PHE A 443 5.80 -8.94 -7.18
N ALA A 444 5.01 -8.23 -8.00
CA ALA A 444 5.06 -8.39 -9.45
C ALA A 444 6.44 -7.98 -9.98
N GLY A 445 7.11 -8.90 -10.67
CA GLY A 445 8.46 -8.68 -11.24
C GLY A 445 9.62 -8.74 -10.23
N MET A 446 9.36 -9.09 -8.97
CA MET A 446 10.39 -9.28 -7.95
C MET A 446 11.03 -10.67 -8.08
N GLU A 447 12.36 -10.73 -8.01
CA GLU A 447 13.16 -11.96 -8.12
C GLU A 447 13.68 -12.42 -6.75
N THR A 448 13.86 -11.49 -5.80
CA THR A 448 14.37 -11.77 -4.45
C THR A 448 13.52 -11.12 -3.36
N THR A 449 13.37 -11.79 -2.21
CA THR A 449 12.73 -11.22 -1.02
C THR A 449 13.50 -11.54 0.25
N LEU A 450 13.48 -10.61 1.20
CA LEU A 450 14.02 -10.83 2.55
C LEU A 450 12.92 -10.78 3.60
N LEU A 451 12.80 -11.83 4.41
CA LEU A 451 11.95 -11.84 5.61
C LEU A 451 12.75 -11.24 6.76
N VAL A 452 12.28 -10.12 7.30
CA VAL A 452 12.95 -9.42 8.41
C VAL A 452 12.20 -9.75 9.70
N GLY A 453 12.82 -10.60 10.52
CA GLY A 453 12.19 -11.35 11.61
C GLY A 453 11.62 -12.69 11.13
N TYR A 454 12.07 -13.80 11.71
CA TYR A 454 11.75 -15.16 11.23
C TYR A 454 11.08 -16.05 12.30
N GLY A 455 10.17 -15.46 13.07
CA GLY A 455 9.29 -16.17 14.01
C GLY A 455 8.18 -16.98 13.33
N ILE A 456 7.12 -17.29 14.08
CA ILE A 456 5.94 -18.05 13.56
C ILE A 456 5.33 -17.36 12.33
N GLU A 457 5.18 -16.03 12.37
CA GLU A 457 4.68 -15.25 11.22
C GLU A 457 5.63 -15.29 10.02
N GLY A 458 6.95 -15.23 10.25
CA GLY A 458 7.96 -15.32 9.20
C GLY A 458 7.90 -16.65 8.45
N LYS A 459 7.79 -17.76 9.18
CA LYS A 459 7.62 -19.11 8.59
C LYS A 459 6.32 -19.23 7.79
N ALA A 460 5.22 -18.70 8.30
CA ALA A 460 3.95 -18.69 7.57
C ALA A 460 4.03 -17.83 6.29
N THR A 461 4.76 -16.72 6.35
CA THR A 461 5.01 -15.83 5.21
C THR A 461 5.85 -16.53 4.15
N GLU A 462 6.93 -17.21 4.52
CA GLU A 462 7.76 -17.97 3.59
C GLU A 462 6.94 -19.03 2.85
N GLN A 463 6.16 -19.83 3.58
CA GLN A 463 5.29 -20.86 3.00
C GLN A 463 4.29 -20.26 2.01
N PHE A 464 3.67 -19.13 2.37
CA PHE A 464 2.76 -18.41 1.48
C PHE A 464 3.47 -17.93 0.19
N LEU A 465 4.65 -17.32 0.32
CA LEU A 465 5.40 -16.78 -0.81
C LEU A 465 5.90 -17.88 -1.74
N LEU A 466 6.46 -18.97 -1.22
CA LEU A 466 6.92 -20.11 -2.03
C LEU A 466 5.77 -20.79 -2.78
N LYS A 467 4.57 -20.82 -2.18
CA LYS A 467 3.36 -21.33 -2.85
C LYS A 467 2.90 -20.40 -3.98
N ARG A 468 2.90 -19.08 -3.75
CA ARG A 468 2.34 -18.07 -4.69
C ARG A 468 3.30 -17.66 -5.80
N CYS A 469 4.59 -17.61 -5.48
CA CYS A 469 5.68 -17.18 -6.36
C CYS A 469 6.82 -18.21 -6.30
N PRO A 470 6.68 -19.40 -6.92
CA PRO A 470 7.67 -20.48 -6.79
C PRO A 470 9.09 -20.14 -7.27
N GLN A 471 9.22 -19.12 -8.11
CA GLN A 471 10.50 -18.64 -8.65
C GLN A 471 11.18 -17.58 -7.75
N LEU A 472 10.49 -17.10 -6.71
CA LEU A 472 11.01 -16.06 -5.82
C LEU A 472 12.08 -16.64 -4.91
N ILE A 473 13.26 -16.01 -4.89
CA ILE A 473 14.33 -16.38 -3.98
C ILE A 473 14.02 -15.75 -2.62
N VAL A 474 13.70 -16.59 -1.63
CA VAL A 474 13.38 -16.15 -0.26
C VAL A 474 14.59 -16.32 0.64
N ALA A 475 15.02 -15.24 1.29
CA ALA A 475 15.99 -15.25 2.38
C ALA A 475 15.33 -14.71 3.66
N HIS A 476 15.96 -14.94 4.82
CA HIS A 476 15.51 -14.36 6.08
C HIS A 476 16.68 -13.76 6.87
N THR A 477 16.36 -12.89 7.80
CA THR A 477 17.30 -12.37 8.79
C THR A 477 16.59 -12.04 10.09
N ASP A 478 17.30 -12.19 11.20
CA ASP A 478 16.76 -11.95 12.55
C ASP A 478 17.77 -11.18 13.42
N GLN A 479 17.30 -10.60 14.53
CA GLN A 479 18.14 -9.86 15.47
C GLN A 479 19.28 -10.73 16.03
N THR A 480 19.08 -12.06 16.05
CA THR A 480 20.09 -13.04 16.46
C THR A 480 21.26 -13.17 15.48
N ASP A 481 21.15 -12.65 14.25
CA ASP A 481 22.22 -12.69 13.24
C ASP A 481 23.33 -11.65 13.50
N GLY A 482 23.15 -10.77 14.48
CA GLY A 482 24.07 -9.69 14.85
C GLY A 482 23.49 -8.30 14.62
N PRO A 483 24.21 -7.24 15.04
CA PRO A 483 23.68 -5.86 15.04
C PRO A 483 23.35 -5.33 13.63
N ASP A 484 24.05 -5.81 12.60
CA ASP A 484 23.92 -5.33 11.21
C ASP A 484 22.95 -6.18 10.38
N TYR A 485 22.12 -7.03 11.01
CA TYR A 485 21.20 -7.94 10.31
C TYR A 485 20.28 -7.20 9.30
N LEU A 486 19.88 -5.97 9.63
CA LEU A 486 19.07 -5.11 8.77
C LEU A 486 19.77 -4.64 7.49
N ASP A 487 21.11 -4.68 7.40
CA ASP A 487 21.81 -4.20 6.19
C ASP A 487 21.55 -5.09 4.97
N ARG A 488 21.22 -6.37 5.22
CA ARG A 488 20.88 -7.35 4.17
C ARG A 488 19.68 -6.94 3.33
N GLN A 489 18.77 -6.12 3.88
CA GLN A 489 17.54 -5.71 3.21
C GLN A 489 17.79 -4.92 1.92
N THR A 490 18.91 -4.21 1.82
CA THR A 490 19.27 -3.38 0.66
C THR A 490 19.63 -4.19 -0.58
N LYS A 491 19.84 -5.51 -0.42
CA LYS A 491 20.18 -6.45 -1.50
C LYS A 491 18.97 -7.17 -2.07
N ALA A 492 17.84 -7.20 -1.34
CA ALA A 492 16.62 -7.81 -1.80
C ALA A 492 15.78 -6.82 -2.60
N ASP A 493 14.99 -7.30 -3.56
CA ASP A 493 14.07 -6.45 -4.32
C ASP A 493 12.95 -5.90 -3.42
N ILE A 494 12.49 -6.72 -2.47
CA ILE A 494 11.46 -6.37 -1.49
C ILE A 494 11.72 -7.09 -0.17
N SER A 495 11.36 -6.46 0.95
CA SER A 495 11.35 -7.09 2.27
C SER A 495 9.94 -7.34 2.80
N VAL A 496 9.76 -8.38 3.61
CA VAL A 496 8.56 -8.55 4.43
C VAL A 496 8.93 -8.34 5.88
N ARG A 497 8.39 -7.26 6.45
CA ARG A 497 8.65 -6.83 7.83
C ARG A 497 7.76 -7.58 8.81
N SER A 498 8.36 -8.20 9.82
CA SER A 498 7.64 -8.72 10.99
C SER A 498 7.17 -7.58 11.90
N PRO A 499 6.02 -7.69 12.59
CA PRO A 499 5.47 -6.61 13.41
C PRO A 499 6.41 -6.04 14.47
N SER A 500 7.27 -6.87 15.07
CA SER A 500 8.24 -6.46 16.09
C SER A 500 9.34 -5.51 15.60
N ILE A 501 9.54 -5.40 14.29
CA ILE A 501 10.54 -4.54 13.68
C ILE A 501 9.92 -3.17 13.39
N GLU A 502 10.45 -2.09 13.90
CA GLU A 502 9.89 -0.76 13.64
C GLU A 502 9.86 -0.40 12.14
N PRO A 503 8.76 0.20 11.61
CA PRO A 503 8.69 0.62 10.21
C PRO A 503 9.84 1.55 9.77
N GLN A 504 10.36 2.37 10.69
CA GLN A 504 11.48 3.28 10.46
C GLN A 504 12.81 2.54 10.21
N ALA A 505 12.94 1.29 10.65
CA ALA A 505 14.13 0.48 10.45
C ALA A 505 14.25 -0.05 9.00
N MET A 506 13.16 0.00 8.23
CA MET A 506 13.12 -0.53 6.87
C MET A 506 13.73 0.44 5.84
N ARG A 507 14.77 -0.03 5.16
CA ARG A 507 15.50 0.65 4.08
C ARG A 507 15.14 -0.03 2.75
N GLY A 508 14.46 0.69 1.85
CA GLY A 508 14.02 0.16 0.56
C GLY A 508 12.54 -0.25 0.52
N GLN A 509 12.17 -1.07 -0.46
CA GLN A 509 10.79 -1.52 -0.65
C GLN A 509 10.43 -2.61 0.36
N TYR A 510 9.29 -2.48 1.02
CA TYR A 510 8.80 -3.52 1.92
C TYR A 510 7.27 -3.63 1.96
N THR A 511 6.79 -4.73 2.55
CA THR A 511 5.38 -4.97 2.91
C THR A 511 5.31 -5.72 4.25
N THR A 512 4.11 -6.07 4.70
CA THR A 512 3.86 -6.83 5.94
C THR A 512 2.89 -7.97 5.68
N GLY A 513 2.92 -9.01 6.53
CA GLY A 513 1.96 -10.11 6.46
C GLY A 513 0.50 -9.63 6.54
N SER A 514 0.22 -8.63 7.38
CA SER A 514 -1.09 -7.98 7.49
C SER A 514 -1.52 -7.33 6.17
N ASN A 515 -0.66 -6.51 5.55
CA ASN A 515 -0.97 -5.86 4.27
C ASN A 515 -1.20 -6.89 3.16
N MET A 516 -0.41 -7.96 3.13
CA MET A 516 -0.59 -9.05 2.17
C MET A 516 -1.91 -9.79 2.36
N PHE A 517 -2.32 -10.02 3.62
CA PHE A 517 -3.61 -10.63 3.98
C PHE A 517 -4.78 -9.74 3.56
N PHE A 518 -4.84 -8.49 4.03
CA PHE A 518 -5.95 -7.58 3.74
C PHE A 518 -6.11 -7.30 2.24
N ALA A 519 -5.02 -7.29 1.48
CA ALA A 519 -5.07 -7.09 0.03
C ALA A 519 -5.71 -8.26 -0.75
N ARG A 520 -5.88 -9.43 -0.12
CA ARG A 520 -6.22 -10.69 -0.81
C ARG A 520 -7.34 -11.49 -0.16
N PHE A 521 -7.66 -11.28 1.11
CA PHE A 521 -8.68 -12.07 1.78
C PHE A 521 -10.06 -11.81 1.15
N HIS A 522 -10.72 -12.91 0.77
CA HIS A 522 -12.07 -12.90 0.24
C HIS A 522 -13.02 -13.23 1.40
N GLY A 523 -13.90 -12.29 1.76
CA GLY A 523 -14.84 -12.43 2.87
C GLY A 523 -15.03 -11.15 3.67
N VAL A 524 -15.81 -11.24 4.73
CA VAL A 524 -16.00 -10.14 5.70
C VAL A 524 -14.85 -10.19 6.71
N ILE A 525 -14.30 -9.03 7.05
CA ILE A 525 -13.20 -8.90 8.00
C ILE A 525 -13.68 -8.07 9.17
N THR A 526 -13.63 -8.66 10.35
CA THR A 526 -13.88 -7.99 11.62
C THR A 526 -12.56 -7.90 12.38
N GLY A 527 -11.99 -6.71 12.45
CA GLY A 527 -10.72 -6.48 13.14
C GLY A 527 -10.92 -5.94 14.55
N ILE A 528 -10.22 -6.52 15.52
CA ILE A 528 -10.31 -6.16 16.94
C ILE A 528 -8.96 -5.65 17.42
N THR A 529 -8.93 -4.45 17.98
CA THR A 529 -7.74 -3.89 18.65
C THR A 529 -8.09 -3.21 19.97
N GLY A 530 -7.05 -2.88 20.74
CA GLY A 530 -7.12 -2.25 22.05
C GLY A 530 -5.85 -2.54 22.87
N SER A 531 -5.70 -1.89 24.02
CA SER A 531 -4.65 -2.20 24.99
C SER A 531 -4.93 -3.55 25.64
N LYS A 532 -6.15 -3.78 26.16
CA LYS A 532 -6.58 -5.09 26.71
C LYS A 532 -7.95 -5.52 26.15
N GLY A 533 -8.32 -6.77 26.40
CA GLY A 533 -9.62 -7.33 25.99
C GLY A 533 -9.72 -7.80 24.54
N LYS A 534 -8.67 -7.62 23.72
CA LYS A 534 -8.63 -8.02 22.31
C LYS A 534 -8.97 -9.51 22.10
N SER A 535 -8.16 -10.38 22.70
CA SER A 535 -8.25 -11.84 22.53
C SER A 535 -9.59 -12.39 23.03
N THR A 536 -10.04 -11.92 24.20
CA THR A 536 -11.34 -12.28 24.77
C THR A 536 -12.49 -11.84 23.86
N THR A 537 -12.46 -10.60 23.36
CA THR A 537 -13.51 -10.07 22.46
C THR A 537 -13.53 -10.81 21.12
N ALA A 538 -12.36 -11.10 20.53
CA ALA A 538 -12.24 -11.84 19.29
C ALA A 538 -12.77 -13.28 19.45
N SER A 539 -12.41 -13.96 20.54
CA SER A 539 -12.86 -15.33 20.81
C SER A 539 -14.35 -15.41 21.11
N LEU A 540 -14.89 -14.44 21.88
CA LEU A 540 -16.34 -14.32 22.11
C LEU A 540 -17.10 -14.12 20.80
N LEU A 541 -16.62 -13.23 19.93
CA LEU A 541 -17.25 -12.99 18.63
C LEU A 541 -17.23 -14.26 17.77
N GLN A 542 -16.11 -14.99 17.73
CA GLN A 542 -16.04 -16.26 17.02
C GLN A 542 -17.06 -17.27 17.57
N ALA A 543 -17.16 -17.42 18.90
CA ALA A 543 -18.12 -18.32 19.54
C ALA A 543 -19.57 -17.94 19.23
N MET A 544 -19.90 -16.64 19.21
CA MET A 544 -21.23 -16.14 18.81
C MET A 544 -21.55 -16.49 17.36
N LEU A 545 -20.58 -16.33 16.45
CA LEU A 545 -20.75 -16.67 15.03
C LEU A 545 -20.92 -18.19 14.83
N GLN A 546 -20.15 -19.00 15.54
CA GLN A 546 -20.25 -20.46 15.50
C GLN A 546 -21.57 -20.96 16.09
N ALA A 547 -22.08 -20.34 17.16
CA ALA A 547 -23.37 -20.68 17.74
C ALA A 547 -24.54 -20.46 16.77
N GLU A 548 -24.41 -19.49 15.85
CA GLU A 548 -25.34 -19.21 14.75
C GLU A 548 -25.11 -20.11 13.52
N GLY A 549 -24.07 -20.93 13.52
CA GLY A 549 -23.69 -21.78 12.38
C GLY A 549 -22.99 -21.03 11.25
N ARG A 550 -22.44 -19.83 11.50
CA ARG A 550 -21.66 -19.08 10.50
C ARG A 550 -20.22 -19.58 10.43
N SER A 551 -19.66 -19.56 9.22
CA SER A 551 -18.25 -19.87 8.97
C SER A 551 -17.37 -18.72 9.44
N ALA A 552 -16.64 -18.91 10.54
CA ALA A 552 -15.78 -17.89 11.12
C ALA A 552 -14.39 -18.45 11.46
N VAL A 553 -13.35 -17.72 11.05
CA VAL A 553 -11.94 -18.06 11.33
C VAL A 553 -11.31 -17.01 12.23
N LEU A 554 -10.72 -17.45 13.33
CA LEU A 554 -9.97 -16.60 14.26
C LEU A 554 -8.49 -16.58 13.89
N ILE A 555 -7.99 -15.38 13.58
CA ILE A 555 -6.65 -15.15 13.04
C ILE A 555 -6.01 -13.89 13.65
N GLY A 556 -4.74 -13.67 13.34
CA GLY A 556 -3.98 -12.51 13.79
C GLY A 556 -2.97 -12.88 14.86
N ASN A 557 -2.90 -12.10 15.96
CA ASN A 557 -2.00 -12.43 17.08
C ASN A 557 -2.37 -13.73 17.81
N ILE A 558 -3.61 -14.20 17.64
CA ILE A 558 -4.10 -15.47 18.20
C ILE A 558 -4.70 -16.33 17.09
N GLY A 559 -4.77 -17.63 17.34
CA GLY A 559 -5.31 -18.58 16.37
C GLY A 559 -4.31 -18.87 15.24
N THR A 560 -4.78 -18.83 13.99
CA THR A 560 -3.96 -19.17 12.82
C THR A 560 -3.25 -17.92 12.27
N PRO A 561 -1.96 -17.99 11.86
CA PRO A 561 -1.29 -16.89 11.17
C PRO A 561 -2.10 -16.42 9.95
N MET A 562 -2.24 -15.10 9.77
CA MET A 562 -3.16 -14.52 8.77
C MET A 562 -2.97 -15.09 7.36
N LEU A 563 -1.72 -15.23 6.90
CA LEU A 563 -1.43 -15.71 5.54
C LEU A 563 -1.79 -17.18 5.32
N LYS A 564 -1.82 -18.00 6.38
CA LYS A 564 -2.28 -19.40 6.29
C LYS A 564 -3.80 -19.50 6.15
N ALA A 565 -4.54 -18.47 6.57
CA ALA A 565 -6.00 -18.43 6.46
C ALA A 565 -6.50 -17.92 5.11
N LEU A 566 -5.63 -17.42 4.22
CA LEU A 566 -6.03 -16.97 2.88
C LEU A 566 -6.68 -18.09 2.05
N ASP A 567 -6.18 -19.32 2.18
CA ASP A 567 -6.74 -20.49 1.49
C ASP A 567 -8.09 -20.95 2.05
N GLN A 568 -8.49 -20.44 3.23
CA GLN A 568 -9.74 -20.78 3.91
C GLN A 568 -10.87 -19.77 3.62
N GLY A 569 -10.54 -18.65 2.97
CA GLY A 569 -11.47 -17.56 2.71
C GLY A 569 -12.38 -17.83 1.52
N THR A 570 -13.68 -17.86 1.78
CA THR A 570 -14.75 -17.74 0.77
C THR A 570 -15.48 -16.40 0.98
N PRO A 571 -16.22 -15.86 0.01
CA PRO A 571 -17.03 -14.65 0.21
C PRO A 571 -17.94 -14.71 1.45
N GLU A 572 -18.36 -15.90 1.87
CA GLU A 572 -19.21 -16.17 3.03
C GLU A 572 -18.42 -16.27 4.35
N THR A 573 -17.10 -16.44 4.29
CA THR A 573 -16.24 -16.59 5.47
C THR A 573 -16.07 -15.26 6.19
N ILE A 574 -16.18 -15.29 7.51
CA ILE A 574 -15.92 -14.13 8.39
C ILE A 574 -14.55 -14.32 9.05
N ALA A 575 -13.59 -13.47 8.71
CA ALA A 575 -12.31 -13.39 9.41
C ALA A 575 -12.44 -12.51 10.65
N VAL A 576 -12.29 -13.12 11.82
CA VAL A 576 -12.17 -12.42 13.10
C VAL A 576 -10.68 -12.23 13.38
N VAL A 577 -10.21 -10.99 13.28
CA VAL A 577 -8.77 -10.68 13.24
C VAL A 577 -8.37 -9.90 14.48
N GLU A 578 -7.56 -10.51 15.35
CA GLU A 578 -6.89 -9.75 16.41
C GLU A 578 -5.71 -8.96 15.85
N LEU A 579 -5.72 -7.64 16.02
CA LEU A 579 -4.71 -6.72 15.49
C LEU A 579 -3.95 -6.00 16.61
N SER A 580 -2.62 -6.17 16.64
CA SER A 580 -1.73 -5.40 17.51
C SER A 580 -1.53 -3.96 17.01
N SER A 581 -1.02 -3.08 17.87
CA SER A 581 -0.55 -1.74 17.42
C SER A 581 0.62 -1.84 16.45
N TYR A 582 1.47 -2.88 16.58
CA TYR A 582 2.60 -3.13 15.69
C TYR A 582 2.20 -3.52 14.27
N GLN A 583 1.19 -4.39 14.14
CA GLN A 583 0.60 -4.75 12.85
C GLN A 583 -0.15 -3.58 12.21
N LEU A 584 -0.78 -2.72 13.02
CA LEU A 584 -1.50 -1.55 12.52
C LEU A 584 -0.57 -0.37 12.20
N ALA A 585 0.67 -0.33 12.69
CA ALA A 585 1.59 0.81 12.56
C ALA A 585 1.87 1.24 11.11
N ASP A 586 1.75 0.33 10.15
CA ASP A 586 1.91 0.59 8.70
C ASP A 586 0.89 -0.23 7.87
N CYS A 587 -0.27 -0.52 8.45
CA CYS A 587 -1.36 -1.18 7.73
C CYS A 587 -2.07 -0.18 6.81
N ASP A 588 -2.19 -0.53 5.53
CA ASP A 588 -2.86 0.28 4.50
C ASP A 588 -4.36 0.03 4.39
N PHE A 589 -4.91 -0.79 5.29
CA PHE A 589 -6.29 -1.28 5.23
C PHE A 589 -7.02 -1.11 6.57
N SER A 590 -8.34 -1.10 6.48
CA SER A 590 -9.24 -1.18 7.61
C SER A 590 -10.23 -2.34 7.40
N PRO A 591 -10.64 -3.05 8.46
CA PRO A 591 -11.68 -4.07 8.39
C PRO A 591 -13.06 -3.46 8.11
N HIS A 592 -13.97 -4.29 7.58
CA HIS A 592 -15.39 -3.95 7.38
C HIS A 592 -16.08 -3.65 8.71
N ILE A 593 -15.68 -4.34 9.78
CA ILE A 593 -16.11 -4.05 11.15
C ILE A 593 -14.85 -3.87 12.00
N ALA A 594 -14.60 -2.64 12.46
CA ALA A 594 -13.51 -2.34 13.38
C ALA A 594 -14.05 -2.32 14.81
N VAL A 595 -13.45 -3.08 15.72
CA VAL A 595 -13.78 -3.06 17.14
C VAL A 595 -12.58 -2.54 17.92
N VAL A 596 -12.78 -1.46 18.66
CA VAL A 596 -11.78 -0.94 19.60
C VAL A 596 -12.30 -1.18 21.02
N THR A 597 -11.58 -2.01 21.79
CA THR A 597 -11.91 -2.32 23.18
C THR A 597 -11.44 -1.19 24.11
N SER A 598 -10.63 -1.46 25.13
CA SER A 598 -10.06 -0.44 26.01
C SER A 598 -8.76 0.14 25.45
N LEU A 599 -8.52 1.44 25.70
CA LEU A 599 -7.27 2.13 25.36
C LEU A 599 -6.68 2.76 26.61
N PHE A 600 -5.41 2.46 26.87
CA PHE A 600 -4.56 3.07 27.89
C PHE A 600 -3.09 2.95 27.47
N PRO A 601 -2.16 3.79 28.01
CA PRO A 601 -0.74 3.77 27.66
C PRO A 601 -0.13 2.36 27.75
N ASP A 602 0.51 1.92 26.67
CA ASP A 602 1.20 0.61 26.58
C ASP A 602 2.24 0.69 25.43
N HIS A 603 3.26 -0.16 25.46
CA HIS A 603 4.28 -0.29 24.40
C HIS A 603 4.99 1.02 23.99
N LEU A 604 5.26 1.91 24.95
CA LEU A 604 5.89 3.22 24.69
C LEU A 604 7.35 3.12 24.27
N ASP A 605 8.02 2.02 24.58
CA ASP A 605 9.36 1.66 24.10
C ASP A 605 9.41 1.61 22.56
N TYR A 606 8.37 1.07 21.93
CA TYR A 606 8.27 0.97 20.46
C TYR A 606 7.65 2.23 19.83
N HIS A 607 6.60 2.79 20.45
CA HIS A 607 5.85 3.90 19.84
C HIS A 607 6.41 5.27 20.19
N GLY A 608 7.27 5.38 21.21
CA GLY A 608 7.83 6.64 21.72
C GLY A 608 6.85 7.48 22.54
N SER A 609 5.57 7.52 22.18
CA SER A 609 4.54 8.27 22.89
C SER A 609 3.15 7.62 22.86
N VAL A 610 2.27 8.03 23.79
CA VAL A 610 0.87 7.57 23.86
C VAL A 610 0.10 7.96 22.59
N GLU A 611 0.36 9.15 22.07
CA GLU A 611 -0.25 9.67 20.84
C GLU A 611 0.12 8.80 19.64
N ALA A 612 1.40 8.43 19.51
CA ALA A 612 1.87 7.54 18.45
C ALA A 612 1.25 6.14 18.56
N TYR A 613 1.17 5.58 19.78
CA TYR A 613 0.53 4.30 20.04
C TYR A 613 -0.97 4.31 19.68
N TYR A 614 -1.69 5.36 20.04
CA TYR A 614 -3.10 5.54 19.69
C TYR A 614 -3.29 5.81 18.19
N ALA A 615 -2.40 6.57 17.56
CA ALA A 615 -2.42 6.79 16.12
C ALA A 615 -2.19 5.48 15.34
N ALA A 616 -1.30 4.61 15.83
CA ALA A 616 -1.11 3.27 15.27
C ALA A 616 -2.41 2.47 15.31
N LYS A 617 -3.08 2.39 16.46
CA LYS A 617 -4.37 1.67 16.58
C LYS A 617 -5.49 2.31 15.76
N LYS A 618 -5.54 3.64 15.69
CA LYS A 618 -6.57 4.37 14.93
C LYS A 618 -6.57 4.03 13.44
N ARG A 619 -5.44 3.55 12.87
CA ARG A 619 -5.41 3.08 11.47
C ARG A 619 -6.44 1.99 11.15
N ILE A 620 -6.94 1.26 12.16
CA ILE A 620 -8.04 0.30 11.99
C ILE A 620 -9.34 0.95 11.47
N ILE A 621 -9.51 2.27 11.54
CA ILE A 621 -10.71 2.97 11.04
C ILE A 621 -10.45 3.96 9.89
N THR A 622 -9.18 4.20 9.50
CA THR A 622 -8.85 5.32 8.60
C THR A 622 -9.15 5.05 7.13
N ARG A 623 -9.38 3.80 6.75
CA ARG A 623 -9.65 3.36 5.37
C ARG A 623 -11.01 2.67 5.23
N GLN A 624 -11.89 2.84 6.20
CA GLN A 624 -13.27 2.34 6.15
C GLN A 624 -14.14 3.18 5.20
N ARG A 625 -15.22 2.57 4.69
CA ARG A 625 -16.27 3.15 3.86
C ARG A 625 -17.52 3.47 4.70
N PRO A 626 -18.50 4.25 4.19
CA PRO A 626 -19.80 4.47 4.86
C PRO A 626 -20.64 3.21 5.10
N SER A 627 -20.39 2.15 4.33
CA SER A 627 -21.01 0.84 4.53
C SER A 627 -20.39 0.01 5.66
N ASP A 628 -19.22 0.43 6.17
CA ASP A 628 -18.49 -0.28 7.22
C ASP A 628 -18.92 0.22 8.60
N PHE A 629 -18.45 -0.47 9.65
CA PHE A 629 -18.84 -0.19 11.03
C PHE A 629 -17.63 -0.01 11.95
N PHE A 630 -17.76 0.91 12.91
CA PHE A 630 -16.79 1.14 13.96
C PHE A 630 -17.43 0.97 15.34
N VAL A 631 -17.11 -0.13 16.01
CA VAL A 631 -17.57 -0.46 17.37
C VAL A 631 -16.59 0.08 18.42
N TYR A 632 -17.10 0.82 19.40
CA TYR A 632 -16.28 1.44 20.46
C TYR A 632 -16.98 1.46 21.83
N ASP A 633 -16.21 1.51 22.93
CA ASP A 633 -16.76 1.82 24.25
C ASP A 633 -17.09 3.32 24.34
N PRO A 634 -18.37 3.71 24.54
CA PRO A 634 -18.76 5.13 24.63
C PRO A 634 -18.13 5.88 25.82
N ARG A 635 -17.59 5.17 26.81
CA ARG A 635 -16.88 5.76 27.96
C ARG A 635 -15.37 5.80 27.78
N GLY A 636 -14.84 5.19 26.70
CA GLY A 636 -13.42 5.05 26.45
C GLY A 636 -12.83 6.13 25.52
N PRO A 637 -11.49 6.24 25.43
CA PRO A 637 -10.83 7.22 24.56
C PRO A 637 -11.17 7.07 23.07
N ALA A 638 -11.51 5.86 22.63
CA ALA A 638 -11.90 5.56 21.25
C ALA A 638 -13.19 6.29 20.82
N ALA A 639 -14.03 6.73 21.76
CA ALA A 639 -15.23 7.53 21.47
C ALA A 639 -14.91 8.85 20.75
N LEU A 640 -13.71 9.42 20.98
CA LEU A 640 -13.24 10.63 20.29
C LEU A 640 -12.95 10.41 18.80
N TRP A 641 -12.96 9.15 18.34
CA TRP A 641 -12.68 8.79 16.95
C TRP A 641 -13.94 8.67 16.09
N ARG A 642 -15.13 8.79 16.69
CA ARG A 642 -16.43 8.64 16.00
C ARG A 642 -16.57 9.58 14.78
N ASP A 643 -16.04 10.80 14.88
CA ASP A 643 -16.11 11.84 13.84
C ASP A 643 -14.85 11.83 12.94
N LYS A 644 -14.02 10.78 13.04
CA LYS A 644 -12.75 10.61 12.32
C LYS A 644 -12.72 9.34 11.45
N THR A 645 -13.86 8.67 11.31
CA THR A 645 -14.06 7.54 10.38
C THR A 645 -15.15 7.90 9.37
N ALA A 646 -15.09 7.29 8.19
CA ALA A 646 -16.22 7.31 7.26
C ALA A 646 -17.27 6.23 7.60
N ALA A 647 -16.90 5.22 8.41
CA ALA A 647 -17.79 4.15 8.86
C ALA A 647 -18.92 4.66 9.75
N GLN A 648 -19.94 3.81 9.92
CA GLN A 648 -20.99 4.04 10.90
C GLN A 648 -20.45 3.79 12.32
N PRO A 649 -20.41 4.79 13.20
CA PRO A 649 -19.99 4.60 14.58
C PRO A 649 -21.11 3.91 15.38
N VAL A 650 -20.78 2.79 16.02
CA VAL A 650 -21.70 1.97 16.81
C VAL A 650 -21.16 1.83 18.24
N PRO A 651 -21.86 2.34 19.27
CA PRO A 651 -21.43 2.09 20.65
C PRO A 651 -21.55 0.61 21.01
N ALA A 652 -20.68 0.12 21.90
CA ALA A 652 -20.79 -1.22 22.48
C ALA A 652 -22.20 -1.45 23.06
N ALA A 653 -22.68 -2.70 23.02
CA ALA A 653 -24.07 -3.02 23.33
C ALA A 653 -24.50 -2.57 24.74
N GLY A 654 -25.54 -1.74 24.82
CA GLY A 654 -26.11 -1.28 26.10
C GLY A 654 -26.96 -2.33 26.81
N ALA A 655 -27.71 -3.14 26.05
CA ALA A 655 -28.47 -4.28 26.56
C ALA A 655 -27.90 -5.60 26.01
N LEU A 656 -27.73 -6.58 26.88
CA LEU A 656 -27.27 -7.95 26.56
C LEU A 656 -28.47 -8.91 26.60
N PRO A 657 -28.47 -10.00 25.81
CA PRO A 657 -29.52 -11.01 25.82
C PRO A 657 -29.42 -12.01 27.00
N VAL A 658 -28.59 -11.69 28.01
CA VAL A 658 -28.40 -12.45 29.24
C VAL A 658 -28.27 -11.49 30.42
N ALA A 659 -28.61 -11.95 31.63
CA ALA A 659 -28.29 -11.22 32.85
C ALA A 659 -26.77 -11.21 33.10
N LEU A 660 -26.26 -10.19 33.78
CA LEU A 660 -24.81 -10.10 34.09
C LEU A 660 -24.31 -11.29 34.93
N SER A 661 -25.17 -11.87 35.76
CA SER A 661 -24.88 -13.07 36.57
C SER A 661 -24.73 -14.34 35.74
N GLU A 662 -25.19 -14.36 34.50
CA GLU A 662 -25.05 -15.51 33.58
C GLU A 662 -23.75 -15.45 32.76
N ILE A 663 -22.95 -14.38 32.92
CA ILE A 663 -21.66 -14.23 32.25
C ILE A 663 -20.61 -14.98 33.09
N PRO A 664 -20.00 -16.07 32.57
CA PRO A 664 -19.02 -16.86 33.33
C PRO A 664 -17.69 -16.13 33.55
N LEU A 665 -17.45 -15.03 32.82
CA LEU A 665 -16.25 -14.20 32.93
C LEU A 665 -16.38 -13.15 34.04
N LEU A 666 -15.43 -13.14 34.97
CA LEU A 666 -15.42 -12.23 36.12
C LEU A 666 -14.91 -10.82 35.75
N GLY A 667 -15.50 -9.78 36.36
CA GLY A 667 -15.02 -8.40 36.31
C GLY A 667 -15.65 -7.51 35.22
N GLU A 668 -15.75 -6.20 35.51
CA GLU A 668 -16.40 -5.21 34.62
C GLU A 668 -15.76 -5.11 33.23
N HIS A 669 -14.45 -5.31 33.13
CA HIS A 669 -13.73 -5.29 31.86
C HIS A 669 -14.16 -6.44 30.94
N ASN A 670 -14.51 -7.60 31.49
CA ASN A 670 -15.04 -8.72 30.71
C ASN A 670 -16.47 -8.48 30.26
N VAL A 671 -17.29 -7.82 31.09
CA VAL A 671 -18.60 -7.33 30.65
C VAL A 671 -18.46 -6.36 29.48
N ALA A 672 -17.47 -5.45 29.51
CA ALA A 672 -17.20 -4.57 28.37
C ALA A 672 -16.79 -5.33 27.10
N ASN A 673 -15.96 -6.38 27.21
CA ASN A 673 -15.60 -7.25 26.10
C ASN A 673 -16.84 -7.96 25.50
N VAL A 674 -17.73 -8.48 26.35
CA VAL A 674 -19.00 -9.11 25.94
C VAL A 674 -19.89 -8.11 25.19
N ARG A 675 -19.98 -6.86 25.67
CA ARG A 675 -20.75 -5.79 25.00
C ARG A 675 -20.19 -5.42 23.64
N ALA A 676 -18.87 -5.34 23.51
CA ALA A 676 -18.22 -5.05 22.23
C ALA A 676 -18.42 -6.21 21.23
N ALA A 677 -18.22 -7.46 21.65
CA ALA A 677 -18.45 -8.64 20.83
C ALA A 677 -19.93 -8.76 20.41
N THR A 678 -20.87 -8.51 21.32
CA THR A 678 -22.32 -8.54 21.05
C THR A 678 -22.71 -7.50 19.99
N ALA A 679 -22.16 -6.28 20.06
CA ALA A 679 -22.43 -5.25 19.04
C ALA A 679 -21.93 -5.70 17.66
N ALA A 680 -20.71 -6.23 17.58
CA ALA A 680 -20.17 -6.76 16.32
C ALA A 680 -20.98 -7.95 15.78
N ALA A 681 -21.40 -8.87 16.66
CA ALA A 681 -22.23 -10.03 16.29
C ALA A 681 -23.59 -9.60 15.73
N ARG A 682 -24.26 -8.61 16.34
CA ARG A 682 -25.52 -8.06 15.85
C ARG A 682 -25.37 -7.38 14.48
N ILE A 683 -24.28 -6.65 14.25
CA ILE A 683 -23.97 -6.07 12.92
C ILE A 683 -23.85 -7.19 11.86
N LEU A 684 -23.26 -8.32 12.23
CA LEU A 684 -23.14 -9.51 11.36
C LEU A 684 -24.46 -10.32 11.24
N GLY A 685 -25.55 -9.86 11.86
CA GLY A 685 -26.85 -10.55 11.82
C GLY A 685 -26.86 -11.87 12.58
N VAL A 686 -26.16 -11.95 13.70
CA VAL A 686 -26.26 -13.06 14.67
C VAL A 686 -27.49 -12.83 15.57
N SER A 687 -28.28 -13.88 15.80
CA SER A 687 -29.47 -13.81 16.65
C SER A 687 -29.13 -13.64 18.12
N ASP A 688 -29.99 -12.93 18.87
CA ASP A 688 -29.81 -12.77 20.32
C ASP A 688 -29.82 -14.11 21.06
N ASP A 689 -30.53 -15.12 20.55
CA ASP A 689 -30.53 -16.49 21.08
C ASP A 689 -29.15 -17.16 20.94
N ALA A 690 -28.53 -17.08 19.75
CA ALA A 690 -27.18 -17.60 19.54
C ALA A 690 -26.14 -16.85 20.36
N ILE A 691 -26.26 -15.51 20.46
CA ILE A 691 -25.41 -14.68 21.32
C ILE A 691 -25.54 -15.13 22.79
N ALA A 692 -26.76 -15.28 23.29
CA ALA A 692 -27.01 -15.70 24.67
C ALA A 692 -26.45 -17.10 24.95
N LYS A 693 -26.65 -18.04 24.03
CA LYS A 693 -26.07 -19.39 24.11
C LYS A 693 -24.55 -19.32 24.18
N ALA A 694 -23.91 -18.60 23.26
CA ALA A 694 -22.47 -18.47 23.20
C ALA A 694 -21.89 -17.86 24.49
N ILE A 695 -22.52 -16.82 25.05
CA ILE A 695 -22.07 -16.18 26.30
C ILE A 695 -22.12 -17.17 27.47
N ARG A 696 -23.23 -17.89 27.65
CA ARG A 696 -23.40 -18.83 28.77
C ARG A 696 -22.41 -19.99 28.73
N THR A 697 -22.06 -20.46 27.52
CA THR A 697 -21.14 -21.58 27.33
C THR A 697 -19.69 -21.15 27.08
N PHE A 698 -19.40 -19.85 27.12
CA PHE A 698 -18.06 -19.36 26.81
C PHE A 698 -17.09 -19.74 27.94
N SER A 699 -16.11 -20.58 27.62
CA SER A 699 -14.99 -20.85 28.51
C SER A 699 -13.94 -19.75 28.39
N PRO A 700 -13.31 -19.31 29.50
CA PRO A 700 -12.15 -18.44 29.44
C PRO A 700 -11.08 -19.00 28.49
N LEU A 701 -10.27 -18.11 27.92
CA LEU A 701 -9.10 -18.53 27.15
C LEU A 701 -8.16 -19.34 28.06
N PRO A 702 -7.52 -20.40 27.54
CA PRO A 702 -6.51 -21.13 28.29
C PRO A 702 -5.46 -20.17 28.85
N HIS A 703 -5.02 -20.44 30.08
CA HIS A 703 -4.02 -19.65 30.80
C HIS A 703 -4.41 -18.19 31.06
N ARG A 704 -5.71 -17.85 31.07
CA ARG A 704 -6.24 -16.53 31.45
C ARG A 704 -7.21 -16.66 32.60
N LEU A 705 -6.73 -16.42 33.82
CA LEU A 705 -7.46 -16.69 35.07
C LEU A 705 -8.19 -18.05 35.02
N GLU A 706 -7.53 -19.05 34.43
CA GLU A 706 -8.10 -20.37 34.22
C GLU A 706 -8.07 -21.15 35.53
N PRO A 707 -9.23 -21.63 36.04
CA PRO A 707 -9.24 -22.47 37.22
C PRO A 707 -8.62 -23.83 36.91
N VAL A 708 -7.49 -24.14 37.54
CA VAL A 708 -6.80 -25.45 37.41
C VAL A 708 -7.50 -26.51 38.26
N GLY A 709 -8.18 -26.07 39.32
CA GLY A 709 -8.97 -26.89 40.23
C GLY A 709 -8.65 -26.61 41.71
N ASP A 710 -9.44 -27.24 42.58
CA ASP A 710 -9.23 -27.26 44.03
C ASP A 710 -8.46 -28.51 44.44
N TRP A 711 -7.27 -28.32 45.00
CA TRP A 711 -6.37 -29.39 45.40
C TRP A 711 -5.90 -29.17 46.83
N ARG A 712 -6.13 -30.14 47.71
CA ARG A 712 -5.80 -30.05 49.16
C ARG A 712 -6.36 -28.80 49.84
N GLY A 713 -7.53 -28.34 49.38
CA GLY A 713 -8.22 -27.14 49.86
C GLY A 713 -7.66 -25.82 49.33
N ILE A 714 -6.72 -25.84 48.38
CA ILE A 714 -6.18 -24.64 47.72
C ILE A 714 -6.77 -24.56 46.31
N THR A 715 -7.32 -23.40 45.94
CA THR A 715 -7.78 -23.16 44.56
C THR A 715 -6.65 -22.60 43.72
N PHE A 716 -6.28 -23.31 42.65
CA PHE A 716 -5.20 -22.87 41.75
C PHE A 716 -5.76 -22.18 40.51
N TYR A 717 -5.19 -21.02 40.18
CA TYR A 717 -5.49 -20.27 38.95
C TYR A 717 -4.24 -20.10 38.09
N ASP A 718 -4.39 -20.42 36.81
CA ASP A 718 -3.41 -20.19 35.76
C ASP A 718 -3.74 -18.90 34.99
N ASP A 719 -2.91 -17.89 35.15
CA ASP A 719 -2.94 -16.64 34.40
C ASP A 719 -1.58 -16.38 33.73
N ALA A 720 -0.97 -17.43 33.15
CA ALA A 720 0.36 -17.35 32.52
C ALA A 720 0.46 -16.25 31.45
N ILE A 721 -0.66 -15.87 30.82
CA ILE A 721 -0.76 -14.79 29.82
C ILE A 721 -0.54 -13.39 30.42
N SER A 722 -0.58 -13.22 31.74
CA SER A 722 -0.31 -11.95 32.42
C SER A 722 1.18 -11.64 32.46
N THR A 723 1.67 -11.08 31.34
CA THR A 723 3.09 -10.72 31.13
C THR A 723 3.41 -9.25 31.46
N THR A 724 2.51 -8.52 32.12
CA THR A 724 2.72 -7.13 32.56
C THR A 724 2.23 -6.90 34.00
N PRO A 725 2.76 -5.89 34.72
CA PRO A 725 2.34 -5.57 36.09
C PRO A 725 0.85 -5.27 36.20
N GLU A 726 0.31 -4.52 35.25
CA GLU A 726 -1.10 -4.11 35.24
C GLU A 726 -2.03 -5.30 35.04
N SER A 727 -1.62 -6.28 34.22
CA SER A 727 -2.40 -7.51 34.00
C SER A 727 -2.50 -8.31 35.29
N THR A 728 -1.40 -8.40 36.03
CA THR A 728 -1.33 -9.06 37.34
C THR A 728 -2.17 -8.33 38.40
N ILE A 729 -2.15 -6.99 38.42
CA ILE A 729 -3.02 -6.20 39.30
C ILE A 729 -4.51 -6.46 38.98
N VAL A 730 -4.87 -6.58 37.71
CA VAL A 730 -6.25 -6.90 37.31
C VAL A 730 -6.64 -8.31 37.77
N ALA A 731 -5.75 -9.28 37.64
CA ALA A 731 -5.95 -10.63 38.15
C ALA A 731 -6.18 -10.65 39.68
N LEU A 732 -5.33 -9.94 40.43
CA LEU A 732 -5.45 -9.81 41.89
C LEU A 732 -6.74 -9.13 42.34
N LYS A 733 -7.27 -8.17 41.56
CA LYS A 733 -8.57 -7.53 41.83
C LYS A 733 -9.77 -8.43 41.51
N ALA A 734 -9.60 -9.39 40.59
CA ALA A 734 -10.67 -10.28 40.15
C ALA A 734 -10.85 -11.47 41.08
N LEU A 735 -9.77 -11.95 41.70
CA LEU A 735 -9.78 -13.09 42.61
C LEU A 735 -9.93 -12.63 44.07
N VAL A 736 -10.59 -13.46 44.86
CA VAL A 736 -10.74 -13.25 46.32
C VAL A 736 -9.78 -14.17 47.07
N ASN A 737 -9.20 -13.68 48.18
CA ASN A 737 -8.35 -14.46 49.08
C ASN A 737 -7.11 -15.11 48.42
N VAL A 738 -6.42 -14.38 47.54
CA VAL A 738 -5.12 -14.80 47.00
C VAL A 738 -4.08 -14.73 48.12
N LYS A 739 -3.41 -15.85 48.41
CA LYS A 739 -2.37 -15.93 49.44
C LYS A 739 -0.99 -16.24 48.90
N THR A 740 -0.94 -16.88 47.73
CA THR A 740 0.30 -17.20 47.04
C THR A 740 0.26 -16.68 45.62
N ILE A 741 1.33 -16.00 45.18
CA ILE A 741 1.47 -15.50 43.81
C ILE A 741 2.84 -15.80 43.23
N PHE A 742 2.88 -16.11 41.95
CA PHE A 742 4.10 -16.40 41.21
C PHE A 742 4.40 -15.21 40.31
N LEU A 743 5.57 -14.59 40.49
CA LEU A 743 6.04 -13.37 39.84
C LEU A 743 7.39 -13.64 39.16
N GLY A 744 7.77 -12.85 38.16
CA GLY A 744 9.08 -12.94 37.52
C GLY A 744 9.07 -13.54 36.11
N GLY A 745 10.16 -13.35 35.39
CA GLY A 745 10.30 -13.67 33.97
C GLY A 745 11.27 -12.72 33.27
N THR A 746 11.27 -12.67 31.94
CA THR A 746 12.15 -11.80 31.15
C THR A 746 11.99 -10.34 31.55
N ASP A 747 13.08 -9.68 31.94
CA ASP A 747 13.06 -8.27 32.29
C ASP A 747 13.01 -7.39 31.03
N ARG A 748 11.94 -6.61 30.88
CA ARG A 748 11.76 -5.62 29.80
C ARG A 748 11.84 -4.17 30.30
N GLY A 749 12.25 -3.96 31.54
CA GLY A 749 12.34 -2.62 32.13
C GLY A 749 11.01 -2.04 32.59
N TYR A 750 9.99 -2.86 32.85
CA TYR A 750 8.70 -2.38 33.35
C TYR A 750 8.82 -1.66 34.71
N ASP A 751 7.90 -0.73 34.94
CA ASP A 751 7.70 -0.11 36.24
C ASP A 751 6.78 -1.00 37.10
N PHE A 752 7.35 -1.62 38.13
CA PHE A 752 6.63 -2.49 39.05
C PHE A 752 6.11 -1.77 40.29
N THR A 753 6.30 -0.45 40.43
CA THR A 753 6.01 0.31 41.66
C THR A 753 4.56 0.13 42.12
N ALA A 754 3.60 0.20 41.19
CA ALA A 754 2.19 0.01 41.53
C ALA A 754 1.87 -1.41 42.00
N LEU A 755 2.52 -2.45 41.44
CA LEU A 755 2.34 -3.82 41.90
C LEU A 755 2.99 -4.01 43.28
N GLN A 756 4.22 -3.55 43.43
CA GLN A 756 5.00 -3.57 44.69
C GLN A 756 4.20 -3.02 45.86
N SER A 757 3.66 -1.80 45.73
CA SER A 757 2.96 -1.13 46.83
C SER A 757 1.64 -1.78 47.22
N ASN A 758 1.06 -2.65 46.39
CA ASN A 758 -0.26 -3.22 46.64
C ASN A 758 -0.25 -4.70 47.06
N LEU A 759 0.87 -5.43 46.96
CA LEU A 759 0.90 -6.87 47.30
C LEU A 759 0.44 -7.16 48.74
N HIS A 760 0.93 -6.37 49.72
CA HIS A 760 0.47 -6.46 51.11
C HIS A 760 -1.01 -6.11 51.27
N THR A 761 -1.49 -5.10 50.54
CA THR A 761 -2.90 -4.68 50.57
C THR A 761 -3.84 -5.75 50.03
N TYR A 762 -3.39 -6.55 49.05
CA TYR A 762 -4.15 -7.71 48.56
C TYR A 762 -4.04 -8.93 49.48
N GLY A 763 -3.30 -8.83 50.60
CA GLY A 763 -3.18 -9.89 51.60
C GLY A 763 -2.33 -11.07 51.16
N ILE A 764 -1.42 -10.87 50.20
CA ILE A 764 -0.45 -11.86 49.75
C ILE A 764 0.52 -12.19 50.89
N GLU A 765 0.79 -13.48 51.10
CA GLU A 765 1.70 -13.95 52.16
C GLU A 765 2.92 -14.68 51.59
N ASN A 766 2.72 -15.41 50.49
CA ASN A 766 3.75 -16.22 49.86
C ASN A 766 3.99 -15.76 48.43
N VAL A 767 5.26 -15.64 48.04
CA VAL A 767 5.66 -15.17 46.72
C VAL A 767 6.71 -16.10 46.13
N VAL A 768 6.46 -16.60 44.92
CA VAL A 768 7.49 -17.23 44.10
C VAL A 768 8.05 -16.18 43.15
N LEU A 769 9.37 -16.11 43.03
CA LEU A 769 10.10 -15.18 42.17
C LEU A 769 10.94 -15.95 41.14
N PHE A 770 10.57 -15.83 39.87
CA PHE A 770 11.34 -16.34 38.75
C PHE A 770 12.34 -15.29 38.21
N PRO A 771 13.53 -15.71 37.72
CA PRO A 771 14.43 -14.84 36.97
C PRO A 771 13.82 -14.44 35.60
N ASP A 772 14.21 -13.29 35.04
CA ASP A 772 15.23 -12.35 35.50
C ASP A 772 14.64 -11.20 36.35
N SER A 773 13.34 -10.91 36.20
CA SER A 773 12.73 -9.73 36.79
C SER A 773 12.27 -9.90 38.25
N GLY A 774 12.23 -11.12 38.79
CA GLY A 774 11.66 -11.40 40.12
C GLY A 774 12.19 -10.48 41.23
N GLY A 775 13.52 -10.29 41.29
CA GLY A 775 14.14 -9.40 42.27
C GLY A 775 13.77 -7.92 42.12
N ARG A 776 13.49 -7.45 40.89
CA ARG A 776 12.99 -6.08 40.65
C ARG A 776 11.51 -5.93 40.97
N ILE A 777 10.73 -7.00 40.83
CA ILE A 777 9.30 -6.97 41.15
C ILE A 777 9.11 -6.84 42.67
N LEU A 778 9.97 -7.48 43.46
CA LEU A 778 9.85 -7.45 44.93
C LEU A 778 11.20 -7.09 45.58
N PRO A 779 11.63 -5.82 45.51
CA PRO A 779 12.89 -5.39 46.12
C PRO A 779 12.82 -5.40 47.65
N ASP A 780 11.66 -5.05 48.22
CA ASP A 780 11.38 -5.17 49.65
C ASP A 780 10.74 -6.53 49.96
N ARG A 781 11.47 -7.35 50.70
CA ARG A 781 11.12 -8.74 51.03
C ARG A 781 10.44 -8.86 52.40
N ALA A 782 10.34 -7.77 53.15
CA ALA A 782 9.80 -7.80 54.50
C ALA A 782 8.33 -8.23 54.51
N GLY A 783 8.02 -9.24 55.33
CA GLY A 783 6.65 -9.72 55.56
C GLY A 783 6.15 -10.79 54.60
N PHE A 784 6.94 -11.23 53.62
CA PHE A 784 6.58 -12.32 52.70
C PHE A 784 7.41 -13.59 52.97
N ARG A 785 6.80 -14.77 52.76
CA ARG A 785 7.58 -16.01 52.53
C ARG A 785 7.93 -16.05 51.05
N ILE A 786 9.22 -16.16 50.72
CA ILE A 786 9.70 -16.03 49.35
C ILE A 786 10.45 -17.29 48.93
N LEU A 787 10.15 -17.79 47.74
CA LEU A 787 10.99 -18.74 47.01
C LEU A 787 11.52 -18.08 45.73
N GLU A 788 12.84 -18.02 45.58
CA GLU A 788 13.48 -17.70 44.30
C GLU A 788 13.86 -19.02 43.61
N THR A 789 13.39 -19.22 42.39
CA THR A 789 13.64 -20.46 41.64
C THR A 789 13.48 -20.24 40.14
N ASP A 790 14.09 -21.10 39.34
CA ASP A 790 13.86 -21.26 37.90
C ASP A 790 13.07 -22.55 37.59
N ASP A 791 12.66 -23.31 38.62
CA ASP A 791 11.99 -24.60 38.50
C ASP A 791 10.51 -24.50 38.92
N MET A 792 9.60 -24.79 37.97
CA MET A 792 8.17 -24.80 38.23
C MET A 792 7.75 -25.89 39.22
N THR A 793 8.46 -27.02 39.26
CA THR A 793 8.16 -28.10 40.23
C THR A 793 8.38 -27.59 41.66
N ALA A 794 9.55 -27.00 41.94
CA ALA A 794 9.86 -26.40 43.23
C ALA A 794 8.87 -25.26 43.60
N ALA A 795 8.48 -24.45 42.62
CA ALA A 795 7.50 -23.38 42.81
C ALA A 795 6.13 -23.89 43.27
N VAL A 796 5.63 -24.96 42.64
CA VAL A 796 4.35 -25.59 43.00
C VAL A 796 4.44 -26.33 44.34
N GLU A 797 5.57 -26.97 44.64
CA GLU A 797 5.81 -27.60 45.95
C GLU A 797 5.74 -26.55 47.09
N PHE A 798 6.35 -25.39 46.87
CA PHE A 798 6.27 -24.26 47.79
C PHE A 798 4.84 -23.75 47.95
N ALA A 799 4.07 -23.66 46.86
CA ALA A 799 2.67 -23.27 46.94
C ALA A 799 1.84 -24.25 47.77
N TYR A 800 2.03 -25.56 47.62
CA TYR A 800 1.36 -26.55 48.45
C TYR A 800 1.78 -26.50 49.92
N ALA A 801 3.03 -26.19 50.21
CA ALA A 801 3.55 -26.14 51.57
C ALA A 801 3.02 -24.94 52.37
N TYR A 802 2.78 -23.79 51.72
CA TYR A 802 2.55 -22.53 52.43
C TYR A 802 1.22 -21.82 52.10
N THR A 803 0.49 -22.23 51.07
CA THR A 803 -0.83 -21.65 50.79
C THR A 803 -1.86 -22.22 51.77
N PRO A 804 -2.57 -21.39 52.56
CA PRO A 804 -3.56 -21.89 53.49
C PRO A 804 -4.75 -22.58 52.77
N PRO A 805 -5.34 -23.65 53.34
CA PRO A 805 -6.61 -24.17 52.85
C PRO A 805 -7.72 -23.11 52.89
N GLY A 806 -8.56 -23.07 51.86
CA GLY A 806 -9.58 -22.04 51.63
C GLY A 806 -9.06 -20.78 50.92
N SER A 807 -7.80 -20.79 50.46
CA SER A 807 -7.15 -19.67 49.78
C SER A 807 -6.76 -19.98 48.34
N VAL A 808 -6.42 -18.93 47.60
CA VAL A 808 -6.05 -19.00 46.19
C VAL A 808 -4.53 -18.95 46.00
N CYS A 809 -4.03 -19.79 45.10
CA CYS A 809 -2.70 -19.71 44.52
C CYS A 809 -2.79 -19.26 43.05
N LEU A 810 -2.08 -18.20 42.69
CA LEU A 810 -2.16 -17.55 41.38
C LEU A 810 -0.81 -17.57 40.64
N LEU A 811 -0.78 -18.18 39.45
CA LEU A 811 0.29 -17.95 38.48
C LEU A 811 0.00 -16.68 37.67
N SER A 812 0.63 -15.55 38.01
CA SER A 812 0.49 -14.30 37.25
C SER A 812 1.80 -13.51 37.30
N CYS A 813 2.70 -13.82 36.37
CA CYS A 813 4.12 -13.48 36.48
C CYS A 813 4.50 -12.00 36.42
N ALA A 814 3.61 -11.12 35.97
CA ALA A 814 3.88 -9.71 35.68
C ALA A 814 4.99 -9.43 34.64
N SER A 815 5.56 -10.50 34.05
CA SER A 815 6.66 -10.45 33.08
C SER A 815 6.50 -11.54 31.99
N PRO A 816 7.06 -11.33 30.78
CA PRO A 816 7.12 -12.35 29.74
C PRO A 816 7.90 -13.59 30.18
N SER A 817 7.63 -14.73 29.56
CA SER A 817 8.18 -16.04 29.98
C SER A 817 9.49 -16.44 29.28
N TYR A 818 9.98 -15.66 28.30
CA TYR A 818 11.05 -16.04 27.37
C TYR A 818 12.42 -16.38 28.01
N SER A 819 12.65 -16.03 29.27
CA SER A 819 13.88 -16.36 30.00
C SER A 819 13.97 -17.84 30.35
N LEU A 820 12.83 -18.48 30.64
CA LEU A 820 12.74 -19.87 31.10
C LEU A 820 11.89 -20.75 30.19
N TRP A 821 10.92 -20.18 29.50
CA TRP A 821 9.98 -20.90 28.64
C TRP A 821 9.92 -20.31 27.23
N PRO A 822 9.68 -21.13 26.20
CA PRO A 822 9.60 -20.63 24.82
C PRO A 822 8.42 -19.67 24.57
N ASN A 823 7.33 -19.80 25.32
CA ASN A 823 6.13 -18.96 25.27
C ASN A 823 5.34 -19.05 26.59
N TYR A 824 4.19 -18.38 26.69
CA TYR A 824 3.42 -18.39 27.95
C TYR A 824 2.56 -19.64 28.09
N GLU A 825 2.17 -20.27 26.97
CA GLU A 825 1.42 -21.53 26.94
C GLU A 825 2.25 -22.65 27.59
N ALA A 826 3.52 -22.80 27.21
CA ALA A 826 4.42 -23.80 27.80
C ALA A 826 4.58 -23.62 29.32
N LYS A 827 4.66 -22.36 29.79
CA LYS A 827 4.72 -22.01 31.22
C LYS A 827 3.44 -22.41 31.95
N GLY A 828 2.28 -22.06 31.38
CA GLY A 828 0.97 -22.40 31.95
C GLY A 828 0.71 -23.91 31.96
N ASP A 829 0.99 -24.60 30.86
CA ASP A 829 0.88 -26.06 30.72
C ASP A 829 1.74 -26.79 31.77
N GLU A 830 2.97 -26.30 32.00
CA GLU A 830 3.85 -26.85 33.03
C GLU A 830 3.30 -26.62 34.44
N PHE A 831 2.83 -25.42 34.76
CA PHE A 831 2.19 -25.14 36.04
C PHE A 831 0.96 -26.02 36.27
N GLN A 832 0.05 -26.12 35.30
CA GLN A 832 -1.13 -26.99 35.41
C GLN A 832 -0.76 -28.46 35.60
N ARG A 833 0.25 -28.93 34.87
CA ARG A 833 0.76 -30.30 34.99
C ARG A 833 1.31 -30.55 36.39
N GLU A 834 2.14 -29.66 36.91
CA GLU A 834 2.75 -29.82 38.24
C GLU A 834 1.71 -29.73 39.37
N VAL A 835 0.74 -28.82 39.28
CA VAL A 835 -0.38 -28.73 40.21
C VAL A 835 -1.15 -30.06 40.24
N ARG A 836 -1.56 -30.59 39.08
CA ARG A 836 -2.30 -31.86 39.01
C ARG A 836 -1.47 -33.04 39.50
N ARG A 837 -0.19 -33.11 39.13
CA ARG A 837 0.73 -34.19 39.50
C ARG A 837 0.94 -34.28 41.01
N GLN A 838 1.15 -33.13 41.67
CA GLN A 838 1.44 -33.07 43.10
C GLN A 838 0.16 -33.07 43.96
N GLY A 839 -0.96 -32.58 43.43
CA GLY A 839 -2.25 -32.56 44.11
C GLY A 839 -2.99 -33.91 44.12
N GLY A 840 -2.74 -34.77 43.11
CA GLY A 840 -3.30 -36.12 43.01
C GLY A 840 -2.50 -37.22 43.72
N ALA A 841 -1.28 -36.91 44.18
CA ALA A 841 -0.49 -37.74 45.09
C ALA A 841 -0.87 -37.44 46.54
#